data_AF-A0A2Z5U9N8-F1
#
_entry.id   AF-A0A2Z5U9N8-F1
#
_cell.length_a   1.000
_cell.length_b   1.000
_cell.length_c   1.000
_cell.angle_alpha   90.00
_cell.angle_beta   90.00
_cell.angle_gamma   90.00
#
_symmetry.space_group_name_H-M   'P 1'
#
loop_
_entity.id
_entity.type
_entity.pdbx_description
1 polymer ?
#
loop_
_entity_poly.entity_id
_entity_poly.type
_entity_poly.pdbx_seq_one_letter_code
_entity_poly.pdbx_strand_id
1 'polypeptide(L)'
;METQPLVDLENKPGCSSQNDDYDSLETCHVQVESWKKDYGSCRTHSVLPPKNQLIFKWCEINAYGEQKNPSHQINFSRYLKRKSNIRKHILKNVSGVAYPGELLVLMGSSGAGKTTLLNCMTFRNVKSLDITGLICINDEPVTQCQLAAISAYIQQDDMFVSWLTVREHLIFQALVRMAAHFSYEERIQRVENVLGELSLRKCQDVQIGNPGIIKGISGGERKRLALAAELLTDPSLLFCDEPTSGLDSFMSLNVVQMLKAMAQTGRTVICTLHQPSSELFQMFDKICFLAEGRVAFLGNSFEANTFFDRLRAPCPLNFNPADYYIQLLSIIPGREESCRQALKTICDAFEESEFGLKIRREAIVAQTTASENIWILTKHQTSPYKVSWCSQFRAVSWRCWLSIMRNPRLTKVRFLQVLFVTTLISLLFWQQRYDQFGVQNINGVLFLFLTNATFQNLIGVIATFCGELPLFLREHKNGMYRTDVYFISKMLADVPSFTILNILMTSICYLCIGLNSEWPKILNTVGIMLLVVYTVMSAGYFISTIAPNIASANSMVTVFVTPFLIFGGFFLSIRSIPFYLTWLADFSWFKYGNAALLMNQWTNVSNITCNSNSPTCLDNGEIILESLGIEQGDFLHSILALISMTVLLRIISFIVLLYKAYYFE
;
A
#
# COMPACT_ATOMS: atom_id res chain seq x y z
N MET A 1 -1.48 56.71 -16.33
CA MET A 1 -1.32 57.35 -17.64
C MET A 1 -0.46 56.43 -18.48
N GLU A 2 -0.99 56.09 -19.67
CA GLU A 2 -0.30 55.62 -20.88
C GLU A 2 0.34 54.21 -20.82
N THR A 3 -0.22 53.13 -21.38
CA THR A 3 -0.67 52.76 -22.75
C THR A 3 0.40 52.78 -23.85
N GLN A 4 0.79 51.55 -24.24
CA GLN A 4 1.01 51.05 -25.62
C GLN A 4 2.26 51.57 -26.40
N PRO A 5 2.53 51.10 -27.64
CA PRO A 5 2.83 49.73 -28.10
C PRO A 5 4.00 49.72 -29.13
N LEU A 6 4.43 48.54 -29.62
CA LEU A 6 5.17 48.36 -30.89
C LEU A 6 4.79 46.97 -31.45
N VAL A 7 4.62 46.62 -32.73
CA VAL A 7 4.64 47.22 -34.09
C VAL A 7 4.28 46.01 -34.98
N ASP A 8 3.18 46.00 -35.75
CA ASP A 8 3.00 46.42 -37.15
C ASP A 8 3.84 45.67 -38.20
N LEU A 9 3.15 45.14 -39.22
CA LEU A 9 3.58 45.11 -40.63
C LEU A 9 2.36 44.86 -41.55
N GLU A 10 1.68 45.98 -41.84
CA GLU A 10 1.35 46.52 -43.17
C GLU A 10 0.80 45.68 -44.36
N ASN A 11 -0.30 46.25 -44.90
CA ASN A 11 -0.59 46.58 -46.31
C ASN A 11 -1.27 45.58 -47.28
N LYS A 12 -2.62 45.63 -47.30
CA LYS A 12 -3.59 46.09 -48.37
C LYS A 12 -3.28 45.81 -49.88
N PRO A 13 -4.25 45.88 -50.84
CA PRO A 13 -5.62 46.47 -50.78
C PRO A 13 -6.78 45.69 -51.49
N GLY A 14 -8.03 46.16 -51.33
CA GLY A 14 -9.12 45.88 -52.30
C GLY A 14 -10.56 46.17 -51.83
N CYS A 15 -11.04 47.41 -52.10
CA CYS A 15 -12.42 47.87 -52.42
C CYS A 15 -13.65 47.28 -51.68
N SER A 16 -14.36 48.01 -50.79
CA SER A 16 -15.35 49.10 -51.01
C SER A 16 -16.83 48.64 -51.03
N SER A 17 -17.49 48.78 -49.87
CA SER A 17 -18.83 49.35 -49.59
C SER A 17 -19.97 49.30 -50.64
N GLN A 18 -21.12 48.68 -50.31
CA GLN A 18 -22.41 49.34 -49.93
C GLN A 18 -23.62 48.39 -50.03
N ASN A 19 -24.38 48.35 -48.92
CA ASN A 19 -25.84 48.29 -48.74
C ASN A 19 -26.81 47.33 -49.48
N ASP A 20 -27.71 46.81 -48.64
CA ASP A 20 -29.13 46.44 -48.84
C ASP A 20 -29.48 45.24 -49.74
N ASP A 21 -29.89 44.12 -49.13
CA ASP A 21 -31.30 43.65 -49.13
C ASP A 21 -31.46 42.21 -48.61
N TYR A 22 -32.69 41.93 -48.17
CA TYR A 22 -33.20 40.70 -47.55
C TYR A 22 -33.04 39.41 -48.38
N ASP A 23 -33.14 38.28 -47.65
CA ASP A 23 -33.41 36.91 -48.12
C ASP A 23 -32.29 36.08 -48.77
N SER A 24 -31.64 35.25 -47.95
CA SER A 24 -31.55 33.79 -48.22
C SER A 24 -30.92 33.05 -47.04
N LEU A 25 -31.73 32.21 -46.39
CA LEU A 25 -31.30 31.15 -45.50
C LEU A 25 -30.51 30.10 -46.30
N GLU A 26 -29.19 30.06 -46.14
CA GLU A 26 -28.42 28.83 -46.31
C GLU A 26 -27.72 28.47 -45.00
N THR A 27 -28.38 27.58 -44.27
CA THR A 27 -27.82 26.83 -43.15
C THR A 27 -26.64 26.00 -43.63
N CYS A 28 -25.42 26.45 -43.34
CA CYS A 28 -24.26 25.57 -43.30
C CYS A 28 -24.44 24.59 -42.12
N HIS A 29 -25.14 23.49 -42.38
CA HIS A 29 -25.09 22.29 -41.57
C HIS A 29 -23.67 21.72 -41.65
N VAL A 30 -22.80 22.18 -40.75
CA VAL A 30 -21.65 21.37 -40.35
C VAL A 30 -22.24 20.16 -39.62
N GLN A 31 -22.44 19.07 -40.35
CA GLN A 31 -22.69 17.76 -39.76
C GLN A 31 -21.48 17.43 -38.89
N VAL A 32 -21.59 17.73 -37.60
CA VAL A 32 -20.76 17.11 -36.57
C VAL A 32 -21.24 15.66 -36.49
N GLU A 33 -20.82 14.84 -37.44
CA GLU A 33 -20.84 13.39 -37.28
C GLU A 33 -19.97 13.06 -36.07
N SER A 34 -20.66 12.90 -34.94
CA SER A 34 -20.46 11.78 -34.03
C SER A 34 -18.99 11.34 -33.86
N TRP A 35 -18.24 12.08 -33.04
CA TRP A 35 -17.04 11.55 -32.37
C TRP A 35 -17.41 10.57 -31.25
N LYS A 36 -18.48 9.76 -31.43
CA LYS A 36 -18.70 8.55 -30.64
C LYS A 36 -17.77 7.46 -31.16
N LYS A 37 -16.50 7.51 -30.75
CA LYS A 37 -15.77 6.24 -30.62
C LYS A 37 -16.48 5.47 -29.52
N ASP A 38 -17.36 4.55 -29.90
CA ASP A 38 -17.93 3.53 -29.01
C ASP A 38 -16.75 2.72 -28.44
N TYR A 39 -16.30 3.09 -27.25
CA TYR A 39 -15.43 2.25 -26.43
C TYR A 39 -16.30 1.17 -25.79
N GLY A 40 -16.72 0.22 -26.62
CA GLY A 40 -17.52 -0.93 -26.22
C GLY A 40 -18.96 -0.56 -25.90
N SER A 41 -19.86 -0.70 -26.88
CA SER A 41 -21.26 -0.96 -26.56
C SER A 41 -21.29 -2.19 -25.64
N CYS A 42 -21.71 -2.02 -24.39
CA CYS A 42 -21.92 -3.11 -23.44
C CYS A 42 -23.03 -4.03 -23.96
N ARG A 43 -22.70 -4.93 -24.88
CA ARG A 43 -23.62 -5.95 -25.39
C ARG A 43 -23.65 -7.10 -24.39
N THR A 44 -24.86 -7.39 -23.93
CA THR A 44 -25.29 -8.55 -23.12
C THR A 44 -24.62 -8.69 -21.76
N HIS A 45 -24.93 -7.78 -20.83
CA HIS A 45 -24.84 -8.13 -19.42
C HIS A 45 -26.07 -8.98 -19.05
N SER A 46 -25.85 -10.14 -18.45
CA SER A 46 -26.90 -10.83 -17.70
C SER A 46 -27.30 -9.92 -16.54
N VAL A 47 -28.49 -9.34 -16.61
CA VAL A 47 -29.09 -8.60 -15.50
C VAL A 47 -28.99 -9.48 -14.24
N LEU A 48 -28.53 -8.91 -13.13
CA LEU A 48 -28.47 -9.64 -11.88
C LEU A 48 -29.85 -10.20 -11.56
N PRO A 49 -29.95 -11.48 -11.15
CA PRO A 49 -31.21 -12.06 -10.78
C PRO A 49 -31.84 -11.22 -9.67
N PRO A 50 -33.18 -11.11 -9.59
CA PRO A 50 -33.87 -10.21 -8.66
C PRO A 50 -33.47 -10.46 -7.20
N LYS A 51 -33.10 -11.70 -6.84
CA LYS A 51 -32.59 -12.06 -5.51
C LYS A 51 -31.27 -11.36 -5.12
N ASN A 52 -30.46 -10.97 -6.11
CA ASN A 52 -29.16 -10.32 -5.90
C ASN A 52 -29.23 -8.80 -6.11
N GLN A 53 -30.42 -8.24 -6.34
CA GLN A 53 -30.64 -6.80 -6.41
C GLN A 53 -30.89 -6.30 -4.97
N LEU A 54 -29.93 -5.56 -4.42
CA LEU A 54 -29.88 -5.24 -2.99
C LEU A 54 -30.14 -3.75 -2.76
N ILE A 55 -31.21 -3.42 -2.03
CA ILE A 55 -31.47 -2.07 -1.54
C ILE A 55 -30.60 -1.84 -0.30
N PHE A 56 -29.77 -0.80 -0.34
CA PHE A 56 -28.87 -0.46 0.76
C PHE A 56 -29.40 0.76 1.52
N LYS A 57 -29.64 0.62 2.82
CA LYS A 57 -30.20 1.68 3.68
C LYS A 57 -29.28 1.96 4.86
N TRP A 58 -29.18 3.22 5.23
CA TRP A 58 -28.52 3.64 6.47
C TRP A 58 -29.40 4.62 7.23
N CYS A 59 -29.46 4.45 8.55
CA CYS A 59 -30.38 5.18 9.42
C CYS A 59 -29.63 5.79 10.60
N GLU A 60 -29.82 7.09 10.80
CA GLU A 60 -29.39 7.84 11.98
C GLU A 60 -27.93 7.58 12.35
N ILE A 61 -27.05 7.51 11.33
CA ILE A 61 -25.62 7.29 11.56
C ILE A 61 -25.03 8.50 12.27
N ASN A 62 -24.47 8.26 13.45
CA ASN A 62 -23.60 9.21 14.12
C ASN A 62 -22.20 8.61 14.28
N ALA A 63 -21.18 9.46 14.09
CA ALA A 63 -19.80 9.07 14.31
C ALA A 63 -19.08 10.14 15.14
N TYR A 64 -18.45 9.73 16.23
CA TYR A 64 -17.62 10.59 17.08
C TYR A 64 -16.16 10.15 16.99
N GLY A 65 -15.28 11.07 16.64
CA GLY A 65 -13.83 10.82 16.59
C GLY A 65 -13.09 11.43 17.76
N GLU A 66 -11.99 10.79 18.17
CA GLU A 66 -11.06 11.39 19.12
C GLU A 66 -10.22 12.48 18.45
N GLN A 67 -10.29 13.70 18.99
CA GLN A 67 -9.46 14.80 18.51
C GLN A 67 -8.04 14.68 19.10
N LYS A 68 -7.08 14.19 18.31
CA LYS A 68 -5.66 14.42 18.61
C LYS A 68 -5.35 15.88 18.30
N ASN A 69 -5.23 16.73 19.32
CA ASN A 69 -4.78 18.11 19.13
C ASN A 69 -3.39 18.11 18.47
N PRO A 70 -3.21 18.73 17.28
CA PRO A 70 -1.92 18.77 16.58
C PRO A 70 -0.94 19.81 17.15
N SER A 71 -1.20 20.37 18.33
CA SER A 71 -0.32 21.31 19.00
C SER A 71 -0.12 20.90 20.46
N HIS A 72 1.08 20.42 20.79
CA HIS A 72 1.94 21.11 21.76
C HIS A 72 3.28 20.41 21.94
N GLN A 73 4.33 21.21 21.85
CA GLN A 73 5.68 20.95 22.36
C GLN A 73 5.64 20.17 23.68
N ILE A 74 6.54 19.20 23.77
CA ILE A 74 6.79 18.38 24.95
C ILE A 74 7.26 19.31 26.08
N ASN A 75 6.32 19.80 26.89
CA ASN A 75 6.62 20.38 28.20
C ASN A 75 6.28 19.30 29.26
N PHE A 76 7.33 18.77 29.87
CA PHE A 76 7.33 17.60 30.77
C PHE A 76 6.60 17.82 32.11
N SER A 77 5.86 18.93 32.29
CA SER A 77 5.34 19.38 33.60
C SER A 77 3.82 19.29 33.80
N ARG A 78 3.05 18.59 32.94
CA ARG A 78 1.59 18.41 33.13
C ARG A 78 1.11 16.96 33.03
N TYR A 79 1.73 16.05 33.79
CA TYR A 79 1.33 14.64 33.80
C TYR A 79 0.16 14.30 34.76
N LEU A 80 -0.48 15.27 35.42
CA LEU A 80 -1.48 15.01 36.47
C LEU A 80 -2.83 15.74 36.33
N LYS A 81 -3.26 16.08 35.10
CA LYS A 81 -4.68 16.43 34.86
C LYS A 81 -5.27 15.51 33.80
N ARG A 82 -6.26 14.73 34.22
CA ARG A 82 -7.14 13.87 33.42
C ARG A 82 -7.62 14.68 32.19
N LYS A 83 -7.05 14.42 31.01
CA LYS A 83 -7.47 15.02 29.74
C LYS A 83 -8.93 14.65 29.50
N SER A 84 -9.83 15.62 29.49
CA SER A 84 -11.14 15.42 28.86
C SER A 84 -10.89 15.33 27.35
N ASN A 85 -10.92 14.13 26.79
CA ASN A 85 -10.89 13.97 25.33
C ASN A 85 -12.17 14.63 24.78
N ILE A 86 -12.03 15.81 24.17
CA ILE A 86 -13.14 16.42 23.44
C ILE A 86 -13.42 15.52 22.22
N ARG A 87 -14.57 14.85 22.24
CA ARG A 87 -15.02 14.01 21.13
C ARG A 87 -15.58 14.92 20.05
N LYS A 88 -15.03 14.87 18.84
CA LYS A 88 -15.56 15.62 17.70
C LYS A 88 -16.69 14.82 17.08
N HIS A 89 -17.89 15.38 17.01
CA HIS A 89 -19.03 14.78 16.32
C HIS A 89 -18.86 15.00 14.80
N ILE A 90 -18.46 13.95 14.09
CA ILE A 90 -18.09 14.00 12.66
C ILE A 90 -19.32 13.80 11.77
N LEU A 91 -20.16 12.80 12.05
CA LEU A 91 -21.42 12.55 11.33
C LEU A 91 -22.60 12.72 12.27
N LYS A 92 -23.65 13.41 11.85
CA LYS A 92 -24.77 13.85 12.68
C LYS A 92 -26.10 13.36 12.07
N ASN A 93 -26.66 12.29 12.63
CA ASN A 93 -27.94 11.69 12.22
C ASN A 93 -28.11 11.47 10.70
N VAL A 94 -27.07 10.97 10.04
CA VAL A 94 -27.09 10.79 8.58
C VAL A 94 -27.94 9.58 8.21
N SER A 95 -28.95 9.79 7.36
CA SER A 95 -29.87 8.74 6.87
C SER A 95 -30.01 8.79 5.35
N GLY A 96 -30.27 7.65 4.71
CA GLY A 96 -30.48 7.58 3.27
C GLY A 96 -30.66 6.16 2.73
N VAL A 97 -30.92 6.08 1.43
CA VAL A 97 -31.21 4.84 0.70
C VAL A 97 -30.57 4.86 -0.69
N ALA A 98 -30.05 3.71 -1.12
CA ALA A 98 -29.56 3.46 -2.48
C ALA A 98 -30.25 2.22 -3.05
N TYR A 99 -30.73 2.30 -4.29
CA TYR A 99 -31.48 1.22 -4.93
C TYR A 99 -30.63 0.49 -5.98
N PRO A 100 -30.93 -0.80 -6.24
CA PRO A 100 -30.32 -1.53 -7.35
C PRO A 100 -30.67 -0.86 -8.68
N GLY A 101 -29.73 -0.82 -9.61
CA GLY A 101 -29.92 -0.10 -10.87
C GLY A 101 -29.41 1.34 -10.83
N GLU A 102 -29.17 1.91 -9.65
CA GLU A 102 -28.83 3.32 -9.47
C GLU A 102 -27.34 3.54 -9.14
N LEU A 103 -26.79 4.61 -9.70
CA LEU A 103 -25.53 5.22 -9.31
C LEU A 103 -25.81 6.39 -8.35
N LEU A 104 -25.52 6.17 -7.06
CA LEU A 104 -25.58 7.19 -6.01
C LEU A 104 -24.20 7.84 -5.83
N VAL A 105 -24.15 9.17 -5.90
CA VAL A 105 -22.92 9.94 -5.70
C VAL A 105 -22.97 10.77 -4.43
N LEU A 106 -22.00 10.59 -3.55
CA LEU A 106 -21.75 11.41 -2.37
C LEU A 106 -20.85 12.59 -2.74
N MET A 107 -21.35 13.81 -2.54
CA MET A 107 -20.65 15.06 -2.82
C MET A 107 -20.64 15.98 -1.60
N GLY A 108 -19.70 16.91 -1.56
CA GLY A 108 -19.55 17.86 -0.45
C GLY A 108 -18.14 18.41 -0.38
N SER A 109 -17.95 19.47 0.39
CA SER A 109 -16.64 20.10 0.60
C SER A 109 -15.63 19.16 1.27
N SER A 110 -14.34 19.49 1.18
CA SER A 110 -13.30 18.75 1.89
C SER A 110 -13.56 18.79 3.41
N GLY A 111 -13.55 17.64 4.07
CA GLY A 111 -13.88 17.54 5.49
C GLY A 111 -15.37 17.48 5.83
N ALA A 112 -16.28 17.46 4.84
CA ALA A 112 -17.72 17.34 5.07
C ALA A 112 -18.19 15.99 5.66
N GLY A 113 -17.31 14.97 5.71
CA GLY A 113 -17.61 13.65 6.25
C GLY A 113 -17.88 12.56 5.21
N LYS A 114 -17.66 12.81 3.90
CA LYS A 114 -17.91 11.85 2.81
C LYS A 114 -17.23 10.49 3.02
N THR A 115 -15.90 10.49 3.14
CA THR A 115 -15.11 9.27 3.36
C THR A 115 -15.43 8.63 4.72
N THR A 116 -15.74 9.44 5.75
CA THR A 116 -16.18 8.92 7.05
C THR A 116 -17.52 8.20 6.94
N LEU A 117 -18.48 8.74 6.18
CA LEU A 117 -19.76 8.07 5.93
C LEU A 117 -19.56 6.78 5.14
N LEU A 118 -18.76 6.80 4.07
CA LEU A 118 -18.44 5.61 3.29
C LEU A 118 -17.76 4.51 4.14
N ASN A 119 -16.85 4.91 5.04
CA ASN A 119 -16.21 4.02 5.99
C ASN A 119 -17.20 3.45 7.02
N CYS A 120 -18.13 4.26 7.54
CA CYS A 120 -19.19 3.80 8.44
C CYS A 120 -20.11 2.79 7.72
N MET A 121 -20.55 3.11 6.51
CA MET A 121 -21.39 2.23 5.69
C MET A 121 -20.73 0.90 5.36
N THR A 122 -19.40 0.86 5.29
CA THR A 122 -18.63 -0.36 4.98
C THR A 122 -18.00 -1.05 6.20
N PHE A 123 -18.26 -0.57 7.42
CA PHE A 123 -17.61 -1.03 8.66
C PHE A 123 -16.07 -1.01 8.60
N ARG A 124 -15.48 -0.05 7.87
CA ARG A 124 -14.02 0.09 7.68
C ARG A 124 -13.48 1.25 8.51
N ASN A 125 -12.27 1.10 9.07
CA ASN A 125 -11.57 2.13 9.87
C ASN A 125 -12.42 2.68 11.04
N VAL A 126 -13.29 1.83 11.61
CA VAL A 126 -14.25 2.23 12.66
C VAL A 126 -13.68 2.12 14.08
N LYS A 127 -12.51 1.51 14.29
CA LYS A 127 -11.98 1.25 15.66
C LYS A 127 -11.66 2.51 16.46
N SER A 128 -11.41 3.63 15.77
CA SER A 128 -11.15 4.93 16.40
C SER A 128 -12.39 5.82 16.53
N LEU A 129 -13.55 5.31 16.10
CA LEU A 129 -14.82 6.03 16.06
C LEU A 129 -15.84 5.37 16.99
N ASP A 130 -16.56 6.18 17.75
CA ASP A 130 -17.78 5.75 18.44
C ASP A 130 -18.95 5.95 17.47
N ILE A 131 -19.59 4.86 17.03
CA ILE A 131 -20.59 4.86 15.96
C ILE A 131 -21.93 4.37 16.50
N THR A 132 -22.99 5.13 16.19
CA THR A 132 -24.38 4.71 16.42
C THR A 132 -25.16 4.81 15.11
N GLY A 133 -26.32 4.15 15.06
CA GLY A 133 -27.14 4.02 13.85
C GLY A 133 -27.18 2.59 13.32
N LEU A 134 -27.98 2.39 12.27
CA LEU A 134 -28.28 1.08 11.68
C LEU A 134 -27.96 1.07 10.19
N ILE A 135 -27.36 -0.03 9.73
CA ILE A 135 -27.11 -0.30 8.30
C ILE A 135 -27.90 -1.55 7.94
N CYS A 136 -28.73 -1.44 6.90
CA CYS A 136 -29.63 -2.49 6.49
C CYS A 136 -29.50 -2.79 5.00
N ILE A 137 -29.72 -4.05 4.63
CA ILE A 137 -29.86 -4.51 3.25
C ILE A 137 -31.22 -5.16 3.12
N ASN A 138 -32.03 -4.71 2.15
CA ASN A 138 -33.40 -5.20 1.96
C ASN A 138 -34.20 -5.23 3.28
N ASP A 139 -34.07 -4.17 4.08
CA ASP A 139 -34.73 -3.99 5.38
C ASP A 139 -34.25 -4.90 6.52
N GLU A 140 -33.21 -5.70 6.31
CA GLU A 140 -32.58 -6.49 7.37
C GLU A 140 -31.26 -5.85 7.84
N PRO A 141 -31.00 -5.76 9.16
CA PRO A 141 -29.75 -5.22 9.68
C PRO A 141 -28.58 -6.14 9.33
N VAL A 142 -27.46 -5.54 8.93
CA VAL A 142 -26.31 -6.29 8.39
C VAL A 142 -25.08 -6.16 9.26
N THR A 143 -24.39 -7.28 9.46
CA THR A 143 -23.09 -7.33 10.14
C THR A 143 -21.94 -7.07 9.18
N GLN A 144 -20.78 -6.66 9.71
CA GLN A 144 -19.56 -6.44 8.93
C GLN A 144 -19.19 -7.65 8.02
N CYS A 145 -19.27 -8.87 8.55
CA CYS A 145 -18.93 -10.09 7.80
C CYS A 145 -19.89 -10.35 6.63
N GLN A 146 -21.20 -10.16 6.85
CA GLN A 146 -22.21 -10.32 5.81
C GLN A 146 -22.03 -9.26 4.72
N LEU A 147 -21.80 -7.99 5.09
CA LEU A 147 -21.58 -6.92 4.13
C LEU A 147 -20.32 -7.17 3.29
N ALA A 148 -19.21 -7.58 3.92
CA ALA A 148 -17.96 -7.88 3.23
C ALA A 148 -18.07 -9.08 2.26
N ALA A 149 -19.03 -9.97 2.47
CA ALA A 149 -19.24 -11.13 1.60
C ALA A 149 -19.94 -10.77 0.27
N ILE A 150 -20.79 -9.74 0.28
CA ILE A 150 -21.69 -9.35 -0.83
C ILE A 150 -21.34 -8.00 -1.48
N SER A 151 -20.43 -7.24 -0.86
CA SER A 151 -19.98 -5.93 -1.36
C SER A 151 -18.51 -5.91 -1.76
N ALA A 152 -18.15 -4.96 -2.61
CA ALA A 152 -16.77 -4.62 -2.90
C ALA A 152 -16.47 -3.14 -2.61
N TYR A 153 -15.22 -2.86 -2.21
CA TYR A 153 -14.77 -1.51 -1.85
C TYR A 153 -13.52 -1.14 -2.64
N ILE A 154 -13.66 -0.15 -3.52
CA ILE A 154 -12.56 0.44 -4.28
C ILE A 154 -12.02 1.63 -3.49
N GLN A 155 -10.75 1.54 -3.09
CA GLN A 155 -10.07 2.61 -2.35
C GLN A 155 -9.61 3.72 -3.30
N GLN A 156 -9.41 4.92 -2.75
CA GLN A 156 -8.88 6.08 -3.47
C GLN A 156 -7.51 5.82 -4.09
N ASP A 157 -6.57 5.29 -3.31
CA ASP A 157 -5.23 4.94 -3.79
C ASP A 157 -5.22 3.57 -4.46
N ASP A 158 -4.59 3.47 -5.63
CA ASP A 158 -4.42 2.21 -6.35
C ASP A 158 -3.02 1.63 -6.12
N MET A 159 -2.91 0.71 -5.14
CA MET A 159 -1.65 0.03 -4.84
C MET A 159 -1.59 -1.32 -5.56
N PHE A 160 -0.59 -1.48 -6.43
CA PHE A 160 -0.36 -2.71 -7.20
C PHE A 160 1.10 -3.16 -7.11
N VAL A 161 1.34 -4.45 -7.33
CA VAL A 161 2.69 -4.95 -7.59
C VAL A 161 3.09 -4.53 -9.01
N SER A 162 4.01 -3.59 -9.11
CA SER A 162 4.37 -2.93 -10.38
C SER A 162 4.95 -3.85 -11.46
N TRP A 163 5.51 -4.99 -11.07
CA TRP A 163 6.21 -5.93 -11.97
C TRP A 163 5.30 -6.98 -12.61
N LEU A 164 4.05 -7.07 -12.17
CA LEU A 164 3.05 -7.96 -12.76
C LEU A 164 2.44 -7.32 -13.99
N THR A 165 1.98 -8.15 -14.93
CA THR A 165 1.07 -7.70 -15.98
C THR A 165 -0.35 -7.52 -15.45
N VAL A 166 -1.18 -6.77 -16.18
CA VAL A 166 -2.61 -6.60 -15.85
C VAL A 166 -3.31 -7.96 -15.71
N ARG A 167 -3.06 -8.88 -16.66
CA ARG A 167 -3.58 -10.25 -16.65
C ARG A 167 -3.10 -11.04 -15.44
N GLU A 168 -1.81 -11.04 -15.16
CA GLU A 168 -1.24 -11.76 -14.01
C GLU A 168 -1.79 -11.25 -12.68
N HIS A 169 -1.99 -9.94 -12.56
CA HIS A 169 -2.62 -9.37 -11.38
C HIS A 169 -4.05 -9.88 -11.20
N LEU A 170 -4.86 -9.90 -12.26
CA LEU A 170 -6.23 -10.43 -12.18
C LEU A 170 -6.27 -11.93 -11.91
N ILE A 171 -5.34 -12.72 -12.46
CA ILE A 171 -5.21 -14.14 -12.14
C ILE A 171 -4.88 -14.31 -10.67
N PHE A 172 -3.92 -13.55 -10.13
CA PHE A 172 -3.59 -13.58 -8.71
C PHE A 172 -4.82 -13.26 -7.85
N GLN A 173 -5.52 -12.17 -8.15
CA GLN A 173 -6.75 -11.77 -7.45
C GLN A 173 -7.82 -12.86 -7.49
N ALA A 174 -8.04 -13.49 -8.66
CA ALA A 174 -8.99 -14.59 -8.82
C ALA A 174 -8.61 -15.82 -7.98
N LEU A 175 -7.32 -16.14 -7.89
CA LEU A 175 -6.82 -17.28 -7.10
C LEU A 175 -7.05 -17.11 -5.59
N VAL A 176 -6.93 -15.88 -5.07
CA VAL A 176 -7.06 -15.61 -3.63
C VAL A 176 -8.46 -15.15 -3.19
N ARG A 177 -9.26 -14.55 -4.08
CA ARG A 177 -10.57 -13.95 -3.72
C ARG A 177 -11.79 -14.76 -4.15
N MET A 178 -11.72 -15.49 -5.26
CA MET A 178 -12.85 -16.31 -5.69
C MET A 178 -13.01 -17.51 -4.76
N ALA A 179 -14.25 -17.90 -4.50
CA ALA A 179 -14.57 -18.98 -3.58
C ALA A 179 -13.93 -20.32 -4.01
N ALA A 180 -13.63 -21.18 -3.04
CA ALA A 180 -12.91 -22.43 -3.27
C ALA A 180 -13.61 -23.42 -4.24
N HIS A 181 -14.93 -23.33 -4.40
CA HIS A 181 -15.69 -24.22 -5.30
C HIS A 181 -15.44 -23.95 -6.78
N PHE A 182 -14.94 -22.77 -7.16
CA PHE A 182 -14.61 -22.46 -8.55
C PHE A 182 -13.34 -23.18 -9.00
N SER A 183 -13.41 -23.88 -10.13
CA SER A 183 -12.28 -24.54 -10.77
C SER A 183 -11.25 -23.53 -11.26
N TYR A 184 -10.02 -23.98 -11.56
CA TYR A 184 -9.00 -23.09 -12.14
C TYR A 184 -9.46 -22.51 -13.48
N GLU A 185 -10.08 -23.33 -14.34
CA GLU A 185 -10.57 -22.92 -15.65
C GLU A 185 -11.69 -21.88 -15.55
N GLU A 186 -12.63 -22.05 -14.61
CA GLU A 186 -13.69 -21.07 -14.35
C GLU A 186 -13.13 -19.73 -13.87
N ARG A 187 -12.08 -19.75 -13.03
CA ARG A 187 -11.41 -18.53 -12.57
C ARG A 187 -10.74 -17.80 -13.73
N ILE A 188 -10.03 -18.52 -14.60
CA ILE A 188 -9.38 -17.93 -15.78
C ILE A 188 -10.44 -17.39 -16.75
N GLN A 189 -11.53 -18.12 -16.98
CA GLN A 189 -12.64 -17.64 -17.80
C GLN A 189 -13.25 -16.36 -17.24
N ARG A 190 -13.43 -16.26 -15.90
CA ARG A 190 -13.91 -15.02 -15.26
C ARG A 190 -12.93 -13.87 -15.48
N VAL A 191 -11.62 -14.11 -15.41
CA VAL A 191 -10.59 -13.10 -15.71
C VAL A 191 -10.70 -12.60 -17.16
N GLU A 192 -10.87 -13.48 -18.14
CA GLU A 192 -11.04 -13.08 -19.55
C GLU A 192 -12.32 -12.26 -19.77
N ASN A 193 -13.40 -12.63 -19.09
CA ASN A 193 -14.66 -11.90 -19.15
C ASN A 193 -14.47 -10.48 -18.61
N VAL A 194 -13.86 -10.33 -17.42
CA VAL A 194 -13.61 -9.01 -16.81
C VAL A 194 -12.64 -8.15 -17.64
N LEU A 195 -11.60 -8.75 -18.24
CA LEU A 195 -10.69 -8.04 -19.16
C LEU A 195 -11.44 -7.48 -20.38
N GLY A 196 -12.44 -8.22 -20.88
CA GLY A 196 -13.34 -7.77 -21.94
C GLY A 196 -14.29 -6.67 -21.48
N GLU A 197 -15.00 -6.89 -20.37
CA GLU A 197 -15.98 -5.96 -19.77
C GLU A 197 -15.38 -4.57 -19.53
N LEU A 198 -14.12 -4.50 -19.10
CA LEU A 198 -13.46 -3.24 -18.76
C LEU A 198 -12.54 -2.69 -19.85
N SER A 199 -12.59 -3.28 -21.05
CA SER A 199 -11.76 -2.88 -22.19
C SER A 199 -10.26 -2.83 -21.86
N LEU A 200 -9.78 -3.82 -21.08
CA LEU A 200 -8.37 -3.97 -20.68
C LEU A 200 -7.58 -4.93 -21.58
N ARG A 201 -8.22 -5.54 -22.58
CA ARG A 201 -7.57 -6.51 -23.50
C ARG A 201 -6.32 -5.95 -24.19
N LYS A 202 -6.33 -4.66 -24.55
CA LYS A 202 -5.18 -4.02 -25.23
C LYS A 202 -3.94 -3.94 -24.35
N CYS A 203 -4.10 -3.82 -23.03
CA CYS A 203 -3.02 -3.67 -22.07
C CYS A 203 -2.84 -4.88 -21.15
N GLN A 204 -3.51 -6.01 -21.46
CA GLN A 204 -3.55 -7.20 -20.60
C GLN A 204 -2.14 -7.78 -20.29
N ASP A 205 -1.22 -7.74 -21.25
CA ASP A 205 0.14 -8.29 -21.13
C ASP A 205 1.19 -7.19 -20.83
N VAL A 206 0.74 -5.96 -20.59
CA VAL A 206 1.58 -4.82 -20.22
C VAL A 206 1.80 -4.81 -18.71
N GLN A 207 3.02 -4.49 -18.28
CA GLN A 207 3.35 -4.33 -16.86
C GLN A 207 2.60 -3.12 -16.26
N ILE A 208 2.08 -3.28 -15.05
CA ILE A 208 1.31 -2.23 -14.37
C ILE A 208 2.17 -0.98 -14.10
N GLY A 209 3.45 -1.19 -13.75
CA GLY A 209 4.41 -0.12 -13.49
C GLY A 209 4.14 0.66 -12.20
N ASN A 210 5.00 1.64 -11.92
CA ASN A 210 4.90 2.54 -10.78
C ASN A 210 5.07 3.98 -11.27
N PRO A 211 4.09 4.88 -11.11
CA PRO A 211 4.15 6.23 -11.68
C PRO A 211 5.42 6.94 -11.19
N GLY A 212 6.15 7.55 -12.11
CA GLY A 212 7.42 8.23 -11.81
C GLY A 212 8.66 7.33 -11.72
N ILE A 213 8.52 6.01 -11.55
CA ILE A 213 9.66 5.08 -11.46
C ILE A 213 9.73 4.18 -12.70
N ILE A 214 8.63 3.49 -13.03
CA ILE A 214 8.55 2.49 -14.10
C ILE A 214 7.33 2.82 -14.95
N LYS A 215 7.56 3.12 -16.23
CA LYS A 215 6.49 3.29 -17.21
C LYS A 215 5.66 2.00 -17.27
N GLY A 216 4.36 2.12 -17.15
CA GLY A 216 3.41 1.02 -17.24
C GLY A 216 2.13 1.47 -17.91
N ILE A 217 1.00 0.96 -17.44
CA ILE A 217 -0.33 1.35 -17.91
C ILE A 217 -0.67 2.80 -17.54
N SER A 218 -1.59 3.41 -18.29
CA SER A 218 -2.10 4.76 -18.04
C SER A 218 -2.91 4.86 -16.73
N GLY A 219 -3.13 6.07 -16.23
CA GLY A 219 -3.94 6.31 -15.02
C GLY A 219 -5.38 5.80 -15.15
N GLY A 220 -6.03 6.02 -16.31
CA GLY A 220 -7.37 5.50 -16.58
C GLY A 220 -7.42 3.97 -16.67
N GLU A 221 -6.43 3.32 -17.30
CA GLU A 221 -6.31 1.86 -17.30
C GLU A 221 -6.07 1.29 -15.90
N ARG A 222 -5.29 2.00 -15.08
CA ARG A 222 -5.04 1.63 -13.69
C ARG A 222 -6.32 1.65 -12.85
N LYS A 223 -7.14 2.70 -12.98
CA LYS A 223 -8.45 2.78 -12.30
C LYS A 223 -9.39 1.66 -12.75
N ARG A 224 -9.40 1.37 -14.06
CA ARG A 224 -10.14 0.22 -14.60
C ARG A 224 -9.62 -1.11 -14.08
N LEU A 225 -8.32 -1.29 -13.90
CA LEU A 225 -7.75 -2.49 -13.28
C LEU A 225 -8.14 -2.63 -11.80
N ALA A 226 -8.23 -1.53 -11.04
CA ALA A 226 -8.71 -1.55 -9.66
C ALA A 226 -10.16 -2.04 -9.60
N LEU A 227 -11.01 -1.49 -10.48
CA LEU A 227 -12.40 -1.94 -10.64
C LEU A 227 -12.47 -3.41 -11.09
N ALA A 228 -11.60 -3.83 -12.00
CA ALA A 228 -11.50 -5.21 -12.48
C ALA A 228 -11.24 -6.21 -11.35
N ALA A 229 -10.27 -5.90 -10.48
CA ALA A 229 -9.90 -6.76 -9.37
C ALA A 229 -11.06 -6.99 -8.38
N GLU A 230 -11.91 -5.96 -8.19
CA GLU A 230 -13.09 -6.04 -7.33
C GLU A 230 -14.27 -6.79 -7.98
N LEU A 231 -14.42 -6.70 -9.31
CA LEU A 231 -15.52 -7.36 -10.04
C LEU A 231 -15.34 -8.86 -10.24
N LEU A 232 -14.15 -9.41 -10.00
CA LEU A 232 -13.90 -10.86 -10.08
C LEU A 232 -14.82 -11.66 -9.15
N THR A 233 -15.21 -11.10 -8.01
CA THR A 233 -16.13 -11.73 -7.05
C THR A 233 -17.61 -11.49 -7.33
N ASP A 234 -17.93 -10.81 -8.43
CA ASP A 234 -19.28 -10.44 -8.86
C ASP A 234 -20.16 -9.83 -7.73
N PRO A 235 -19.72 -8.70 -7.14
CA PRO A 235 -20.42 -8.08 -6.02
C PRO A 235 -21.76 -7.47 -6.45
N SER A 236 -22.76 -7.56 -5.56
CA SER A 236 -24.07 -6.94 -5.75
C SER A 236 -24.09 -5.47 -5.31
N LEU A 237 -23.24 -5.12 -4.34
CA LEU A 237 -23.03 -3.75 -3.85
C LEU A 237 -21.61 -3.30 -4.16
N LEU A 238 -21.45 -2.10 -4.72
CA LEU A 238 -20.14 -1.53 -5.04
C LEU A 238 -19.97 -0.17 -4.36
N PHE A 239 -18.91 -0.04 -3.57
CA PHE A 239 -18.50 1.22 -2.93
C PHE A 239 -17.21 1.71 -3.58
N CYS A 240 -17.20 2.95 -4.06
CA CYS A 240 -16.03 3.56 -4.71
C CYS A 240 -15.63 4.85 -4.02
N ASP A 241 -14.41 4.91 -3.48
CA ASP A 241 -13.88 6.13 -2.88
C ASP A 241 -13.05 6.92 -3.91
N GLU A 242 -13.57 8.07 -4.35
CA GLU A 242 -12.96 8.98 -5.32
C GLU A 242 -12.38 8.29 -6.58
N PRO A 243 -13.20 7.53 -7.34
CA PRO A 243 -12.71 6.76 -8.49
C PRO A 243 -12.19 7.62 -9.65
N THR A 244 -12.48 8.92 -9.68
CA THR A 244 -12.02 9.86 -10.70
C THR A 244 -10.81 10.70 -10.26
N SER A 245 -10.31 10.51 -9.04
CA SER A 245 -9.18 11.30 -8.53
C SER A 245 -7.90 11.03 -9.33
N GLY A 246 -7.20 12.11 -9.71
CA GLY A 246 -5.97 12.06 -10.51
C GLY A 246 -6.15 11.74 -11.99
N LEU A 247 -7.40 11.77 -12.51
CA LEU A 247 -7.71 11.63 -13.93
C LEU A 247 -8.06 12.97 -14.57
N ASP A 248 -7.91 13.06 -15.89
CA ASP A 248 -8.47 14.15 -16.69
C ASP A 248 -9.99 13.98 -16.85
N SER A 249 -10.67 15.01 -17.38
CA SER A 249 -12.13 15.00 -17.57
C SER A 249 -12.60 13.86 -18.48
N PHE A 250 -11.85 13.58 -19.55
CA PHE A 250 -12.20 12.54 -20.52
C PHE A 250 -12.05 11.12 -19.94
N MET A 251 -10.97 10.80 -19.23
CA MET A 251 -10.81 9.50 -18.57
C MET A 251 -11.80 9.35 -17.41
N SER A 252 -12.11 10.43 -16.69
CA SER A 252 -13.13 10.44 -15.63
C SER A 252 -14.51 10.07 -16.17
N LEU A 253 -14.90 10.64 -17.32
CA LEU A 253 -16.14 10.30 -18.01
C LEU A 253 -16.22 8.81 -18.30
N ASN A 254 -15.15 8.22 -18.85
CA ASN A 254 -15.10 6.80 -19.15
C ASN A 254 -15.29 5.92 -17.89
N VAL A 255 -14.63 6.27 -16.78
CA VAL A 255 -14.77 5.51 -15.52
C VAL A 255 -16.19 5.59 -14.98
N VAL A 256 -16.82 6.76 -15.00
CA VAL A 256 -18.20 6.93 -14.52
C VAL A 256 -19.21 6.23 -15.45
N GLN A 257 -19.02 6.28 -16.77
CA GLN A 257 -19.82 5.51 -17.73
C GLN A 257 -19.79 4.02 -17.43
N MET A 258 -18.64 3.48 -17.05
CA MET A 258 -18.51 2.08 -16.67
C MET A 258 -19.23 1.77 -15.36
N LEU A 259 -19.11 2.63 -14.34
CA LEU A 259 -19.87 2.48 -13.09
C LEU A 259 -21.38 2.55 -13.34
N LYS A 260 -21.82 3.43 -14.24
CA LYS A 260 -23.22 3.54 -14.65
C LYS A 260 -23.71 2.29 -15.37
N ALA A 261 -22.93 1.78 -16.33
CA ALA A 261 -23.24 0.53 -17.03
C ALA A 261 -23.35 -0.64 -16.05
N MET A 262 -22.49 -0.70 -15.04
CA MET A 262 -22.59 -1.69 -13.96
C MET A 262 -23.84 -1.51 -13.12
N ALA A 263 -24.20 -0.29 -12.75
CA ALA A 263 -25.45 -0.03 -12.03
C ALA A 263 -26.65 -0.57 -12.82
N GLN A 264 -26.73 -0.26 -14.12
CA GLN A 264 -27.81 -0.70 -15.03
C GLN A 264 -28.01 -2.22 -15.10
N THR A 265 -27.01 -3.03 -14.74
CA THR A 265 -27.17 -4.49 -14.63
C THR A 265 -27.94 -4.94 -13.39
N GLY A 266 -28.41 -4.02 -12.54
CA GLY A 266 -29.10 -4.31 -11.28
C GLY A 266 -28.19 -4.29 -10.04
N ARG A 267 -26.95 -3.78 -10.17
CA ARG A 267 -26.04 -3.55 -9.03
C ARG A 267 -26.36 -2.22 -8.37
N THR A 268 -26.10 -2.11 -7.08
CA THR A 268 -26.19 -0.83 -6.35
C THR A 268 -24.80 -0.25 -6.23
N VAL A 269 -24.58 0.94 -6.80
CA VAL A 269 -23.26 1.57 -6.84
C VAL A 269 -23.30 2.88 -6.06
N ILE A 270 -22.41 3.00 -5.07
CA ILE A 270 -22.24 4.20 -4.24
C ILE A 270 -20.82 4.70 -4.41
N CYS A 271 -20.64 5.94 -4.87
CA CYS A 271 -19.32 6.53 -5.02
C CYS A 271 -19.18 7.91 -4.37
N THR A 272 -17.98 8.27 -3.92
CA THR A 272 -17.64 9.65 -3.54
C THR A 272 -17.00 10.35 -4.73
N LEU A 273 -17.41 11.57 -5.05
CA LEU A 273 -16.79 12.39 -6.09
C LEU A 273 -16.46 13.78 -5.55
N HIS A 274 -15.30 14.29 -5.94
CA HIS A 274 -14.84 15.64 -5.64
C HIS A 274 -14.81 16.43 -6.96
N GLN A 275 -15.63 17.48 -7.05
CA GLN A 275 -15.71 18.41 -8.19
C GLN A 275 -15.86 17.73 -9.58
N PRO A 276 -16.98 17.04 -9.85
CA PRO A 276 -17.23 16.46 -11.16
C PRO A 276 -17.58 17.52 -12.22
N SER A 277 -17.30 17.24 -13.49
CA SER A 277 -17.76 18.08 -14.61
C SER A 277 -19.29 18.09 -14.72
N SER A 278 -19.83 19.09 -15.40
CA SER A 278 -21.28 19.21 -15.68
C SER A 278 -21.83 18.01 -16.45
N GLU A 279 -21.05 17.44 -17.37
CA GLU A 279 -21.41 16.21 -18.10
C GLU A 279 -21.58 15.02 -17.14
N LEU A 280 -20.64 14.85 -16.20
CA LEU A 280 -20.72 13.79 -15.19
C LEU A 280 -21.93 13.98 -14.28
N PHE A 281 -22.21 15.24 -13.88
CA PHE A 281 -23.34 15.58 -13.03
C PHE A 281 -24.69 15.11 -13.57
N GLN A 282 -24.86 15.14 -14.89
CA GLN A 282 -26.09 14.68 -15.54
C GLN A 282 -26.25 13.15 -15.59
N MET A 283 -25.17 12.40 -15.37
CA MET A 283 -25.20 10.93 -15.45
C MET A 283 -25.67 10.25 -14.16
N PHE A 284 -25.65 10.97 -13.04
CA PHE A 284 -25.96 10.43 -11.72
C PHE A 284 -27.47 10.18 -11.57
N ASP A 285 -27.84 9.01 -11.03
CA ASP A 285 -29.26 8.73 -10.73
C ASP A 285 -29.68 9.47 -9.46
N LYS A 286 -28.79 9.45 -8.44
CA LYS A 286 -28.98 10.15 -7.18
C LYS A 286 -27.71 10.83 -6.71
N ILE A 287 -27.89 11.93 -6.00
CA ILE A 287 -26.83 12.77 -5.47
C ILE A 287 -27.14 13.02 -4.00
N CYS A 288 -26.15 12.77 -3.14
CA CYS A 288 -26.18 13.08 -1.73
C CYS A 288 -25.18 14.19 -1.43
N PHE A 289 -25.67 15.38 -1.10
CA PHE A 289 -24.83 16.48 -0.63
C PHE A 289 -24.63 16.38 0.88
N LEU A 290 -23.37 16.37 1.31
CA LEU A 290 -22.95 16.37 2.71
C LEU A 290 -22.29 17.70 3.07
N ALA A 291 -22.66 18.26 4.21
CA ALA A 291 -22.07 19.47 4.77
C ALA A 291 -21.93 19.36 6.30
N GLU A 292 -20.73 19.61 6.84
CA GLU A 292 -20.41 19.49 8.27
C GLU A 292 -20.99 18.24 8.98
N GLY A 293 -20.97 17.09 8.29
CA GLY A 293 -21.47 15.82 8.82
C GLY A 293 -22.98 15.62 8.75
N ARG A 294 -23.74 16.52 8.13
CA ARG A 294 -25.20 16.42 7.91
C ARG A 294 -25.51 16.25 6.43
N VAL A 295 -26.70 15.71 6.14
CA VAL A 295 -27.23 15.63 4.78
C VAL A 295 -27.87 16.97 4.44
N ALA A 296 -27.32 17.64 3.43
CA ALA A 296 -27.87 18.88 2.90
C ALA A 296 -28.96 18.61 1.85
N PHE A 297 -28.84 17.52 1.10
CA PHE A 297 -29.84 17.07 0.12
C PHE A 297 -29.56 15.62 -0.31
N LEU A 298 -30.61 14.85 -0.59
CA LEU A 298 -30.53 13.53 -1.21
C LEU A 298 -31.67 13.35 -2.22
N GLY A 299 -31.35 13.15 -3.49
CA GLY A 299 -32.33 13.02 -4.57
C GLY A 299 -31.68 13.05 -5.96
N ASN A 300 -32.49 13.19 -7.01
CA ASN A 300 -31.96 13.32 -8.38
C ASN A 300 -31.49 14.76 -8.69
N SER A 301 -30.82 14.97 -9.83
CA SER A 301 -30.27 16.27 -10.22
C SER A 301 -31.34 17.36 -10.44
N PHE A 302 -32.54 16.98 -10.91
CA PHE A 302 -33.65 17.89 -11.13
C PHE A 302 -34.31 18.34 -9.80
N GLU A 303 -34.50 17.39 -8.88
CA GLU A 303 -34.97 17.62 -7.52
C GLU A 303 -34.00 18.53 -6.75
N ALA A 304 -32.69 18.37 -6.95
CA ALA A 304 -31.68 19.26 -6.37
C ALA A 304 -31.89 20.71 -6.81
N ASN A 305 -32.01 20.95 -8.12
CA ASN A 305 -32.26 22.29 -8.65
C ASN A 305 -33.55 22.89 -8.08
N THR A 306 -34.62 22.10 -7.99
CA THR A 306 -35.91 22.54 -7.44
C THR A 306 -35.80 22.90 -5.95
N PHE A 307 -35.05 22.12 -5.17
CA PHE A 307 -34.83 22.36 -3.76
C PHE A 307 -34.03 23.65 -3.50
N PHE A 308 -32.92 23.84 -4.20
CA PHE A 308 -32.08 25.03 -4.04
C PHE A 308 -32.74 26.31 -4.58
N ASP A 309 -33.59 26.20 -5.60
CA ASP A 309 -34.42 27.32 -6.08
C ASP A 309 -35.44 27.78 -5.02
N ARG A 310 -36.09 26.84 -4.32
CA ARG A 310 -36.98 27.15 -3.18
C ARG A 310 -36.24 27.87 -2.04
N LEU A 311 -34.96 27.58 -1.87
CA LEU A 311 -34.09 28.25 -0.89
C LEU A 311 -33.54 29.61 -1.38
N ARG A 312 -34.01 30.11 -2.53
CA ARG A 312 -33.54 31.35 -3.18
C ARG A 312 -32.05 31.33 -3.52
N ALA A 313 -31.51 30.14 -3.78
CA ALA A 313 -30.13 29.94 -4.23
C ALA A 313 -30.10 29.12 -5.54
N PRO A 314 -30.74 29.61 -6.63
CA PRO A 314 -30.71 28.91 -7.91
C PRO A 314 -29.30 28.92 -8.50
N CYS A 315 -28.91 27.81 -9.14
CA CYS A 315 -27.66 27.74 -9.88
C CYS A 315 -27.72 28.68 -11.11
N PRO A 316 -26.75 29.57 -11.31
CA PRO A 316 -26.64 30.35 -12.54
C PRO A 316 -26.45 29.45 -13.77
N LEU A 317 -27.01 29.86 -14.93
CA LEU A 317 -26.97 29.07 -16.17
C LEU A 317 -25.54 28.78 -16.68
N ASN A 318 -24.60 29.71 -16.46
CA ASN A 318 -23.22 29.59 -16.93
C ASN A 318 -22.28 28.95 -15.91
N PHE A 319 -22.82 28.31 -14.87
CA PHE A 319 -22.04 27.71 -13.80
C PHE A 319 -22.26 26.20 -13.75
N ASN A 320 -21.22 25.45 -13.39
CA ASN A 320 -21.35 24.02 -13.16
C ASN A 320 -22.19 23.76 -11.91
N PRO A 321 -23.36 23.09 -11.99
CA PRO A 321 -24.21 22.87 -10.83
C PRO A 321 -23.50 22.16 -9.68
N ALA A 322 -22.63 21.19 -9.99
CA ALA A 322 -21.87 20.46 -8.99
C ALA A 322 -20.97 21.40 -8.17
N ASP A 323 -20.22 22.26 -8.86
CA ASP A 323 -19.31 23.22 -8.22
C ASP A 323 -20.09 24.30 -7.47
N TYR A 324 -21.22 24.77 -8.02
CA TYR A 324 -22.06 25.77 -7.38
C TYR A 324 -22.58 25.27 -6.02
N TYR A 325 -23.18 24.07 -5.99
CA TYR A 325 -23.72 23.51 -4.76
C TYR A 325 -22.62 23.18 -3.74
N ILE A 326 -21.47 22.67 -4.18
CA ILE A 326 -20.34 22.42 -3.28
C ILE A 326 -19.81 23.75 -2.70
N GLN A 327 -19.73 24.81 -3.51
CA GLN A 327 -19.30 26.13 -3.06
C GLN A 327 -20.29 26.73 -2.05
N LEU A 328 -21.60 26.61 -2.31
CA LEU A 328 -22.66 27.03 -1.38
C LEU A 328 -22.55 26.28 -0.04
N LEU A 329 -22.17 25.00 -0.09
CA LEU A 329 -22.03 24.12 1.08
C LEU A 329 -20.62 24.15 1.70
N SER A 330 -19.75 25.06 1.26
CA SER A 330 -18.38 25.19 1.76
C SER A 330 -18.25 26.31 2.79
N ILE A 331 -17.35 26.13 3.75
CA ILE A 331 -17.03 27.14 4.76
C ILE A 331 -15.89 27.99 4.23
N ILE A 332 -16.14 29.30 4.10
CA ILE A 332 -15.14 30.25 3.61
C ILE A 332 -14.40 30.85 4.82
N PRO A 333 -13.04 30.84 4.82
CA PRO A 333 -12.26 31.49 5.87
C PRO A 333 -12.63 32.96 6.03
N GLY A 334 -12.79 33.42 7.28
CA GLY A 334 -13.19 34.79 7.60
C GLY A 334 -14.70 35.04 7.67
N ARG A 335 -15.54 34.10 7.23
CA ARG A 335 -17.02 34.16 7.38
C ARG A 335 -17.61 32.87 7.94
N GLU A 336 -16.86 32.19 8.81
CA GLU A 336 -17.22 30.85 9.28
C GLU A 336 -18.57 30.78 9.98
N GLU A 337 -18.88 31.72 10.87
CA GLU A 337 -20.14 31.70 11.64
C GLU A 337 -21.36 31.86 10.73
N SER A 338 -21.29 32.81 9.79
CA SER A 338 -22.37 33.03 8.82
C SER A 338 -22.55 31.82 7.88
N CYS A 339 -21.45 31.24 7.40
CA CYS A 339 -21.50 30.01 6.60
C CYS A 339 -22.11 28.84 7.38
N ARG A 340 -21.73 28.64 8.64
CA ARG A 340 -22.29 27.58 9.50
C ARG A 340 -23.78 27.77 9.76
N GLN A 341 -24.21 29.01 9.98
CA GLN A 341 -25.63 29.33 10.11
C GLN A 341 -26.41 29.02 8.82
N ALA A 342 -25.88 29.43 7.66
CA ALA A 342 -26.50 29.12 6.38
C ALA A 342 -26.58 27.60 6.12
N LEU A 343 -25.50 26.87 6.39
CA LEU A 343 -25.47 25.41 6.30
C LEU A 343 -26.51 24.75 7.20
N LYS A 344 -26.64 25.25 8.44
CA LYS A 344 -27.65 24.77 9.37
C LYS A 344 -29.05 24.97 8.81
N THR A 345 -29.37 26.17 8.32
CA THR A 345 -30.66 26.47 7.68
C THR A 345 -30.96 25.56 6.49
N ILE A 346 -29.96 25.29 5.63
CA ILE A 346 -30.14 24.41 4.46
C ILE A 346 -30.43 22.97 4.91
N CYS A 347 -29.66 22.45 5.87
CA CYS A 347 -29.85 21.08 6.38
C CYS A 347 -31.20 20.93 7.10
N ASP A 348 -31.57 21.90 7.93
CA ASP A 348 -32.87 21.91 8.65
C ASP A 348 -34.02 21.98 7.64
N ALA A 349 -33.92 22.84 6.62
CA ALA A 349 -34.92 22.93 5.55
C ALA A 349 -35.03 21.64 4.73
N PHE A 350 -33.94 20.91 4.52
CA PHE A 350 -33.99 19.60 3.87
C PHE A 350 -34.74 18.58 4.73
N GLU A 351 -34.44 18.49 6.02
CA GLU A 351 -35.10 17.57 6.95
C GLU A 351 -36.62 17.78 7.02
N GLU A 352 -37.07 19.03 6.91
CA GLU A 352 -38.49 19.42 6.90
C GLU A 352 -39.16 19.30 5.51
N SER A 353 -38.36 19.30 4.43
CA SER A 353 -38.88 19.24 3.06
C SER A 353 -39.55 17.91 2.73
N GLU A 354 -40.42 17.92 1.71
CA GLU A 354 -41.04 16.69 1.18
C GLU A 354 -40.00 15.65 0.76
N PHE A 355 -38.85 16.08 0.22
CA PHE A 355 -37.75 15.21 -0.17
C PHE A 355 -37.11 14.54 1.05
N GLY A 356 -36.76 15.31 2.08
CA GLY A 356 -36.16 14.78 3.31
C GLY A 356 -37.11 13.87 4.07
N LEU A 357 -38.40 14.22 4.16
CA LEU A 357 -39.41 13.38 4.78
C LEU A 357 -39.62 12.06 4.01
N LYS A 358 -39.57 12.09 2.67
CA LYS A 358 -39.65 10.88 1.83
C LYS A 358 -38.47 9.95 2.11
N ILE A 359 -37.24 10.47 2.04
CA ILE A 359 -36.03 9.71 2.34
C ILE A 359 -36.05 9.16 3.77
N ARG A 360 -36.49 9.95 4.75
CA ARG A 360 -36.59 9.52 6.14
C ARG A 360 -37.56 8.36 6.29
N ARG A 361 -38.75 8.42 5.65
CA ARG A 361 -39.71 7.31 5.66
C ARG A 361 -39.17 6.06 4.99
N GLU A 362 -38.45 6.21 3.88
CA GLU A 362 -37.85 5.09 3.14
C GLU A 362 -36.66 4.46 3.88
N ALA A 363 -35.91 5.28 4.63
CA ALA A 363 -34.81 4.82 5.47
C ALA A 363 -35.33 4.08 6.72
N ILE A 364 -36.38 4.58 7.37
CA ILE A 364 -36.96 3.94 8.56
C ILE A 364 -37.37 2.49 8.25
N VAL A 365 -36.70 1.55 8.92
CA VAL A 365 -37.03 0.13 8.88
C VAL A 365 -38.17 -0.13 9.87
N ALA A 366 -39.27 -0.71 9.38
CA ALA A 366 -40.41 -1.08 10.19
C ALA A 366 -40.04 -2.26 11.12
N GLN A 367 -39.95 -1.98 12.43
CA GLN A 367 -39.84 -2.94 13.52
C GLN A 367 -38.71 -3.98 13.41
N THR A 368 -37.60 -3.73 14.10
CA THR A 368 -36.86 -4.82 14.76
C THR A 368 -36.36 -4.34 16.11
N THR A 369 -36.84 -4.98 17.17
CA THR A 369 -36.49 -4.83 18.59
C THR A 369 -35.04 -5.24 18.92
N ALA A 370 -34.12 -5.11 17.97
CA ALA A 370 -32.72 -5.54 18.07
C ALA A 370 -31.75 -4.36 17.93
N SER A 371 -32.14 -3.19 18.45
CA SER A 371 -31.36 -1.94 18.40
C SER A 371 -30.19 -1.90 19.38
N GLU A 372 -30.01 -2.89 20.25
CA GLU A 372 -28.86 -2.95 21.15
C GLU A 372 -27.86 -4.00 20.63
N ASN A 373 -26.72 -3.51 20.11
CA ASN A 373 -25.46 -4.25 19.95
C ASN A 373 -25.09 -4.87 18.58
N ILE A 374 -25.58 -4.40 17.42
CA ILE A 374 -25.06 -4.85 16.09
C ILE A 374 -23.57 -4.53 15.92
N TRP A 375 -23.11 -3.38 16.42
CA TRP A 375 -21.71 -2.98 16.41
C TRP A 375 -20.83 -3.81 17.38
N ILE A 376 -21.43 -4.55 18.33
CA ILE A 376 -20.76 -5.34 19.38
C ILE A 376 -20.85 -6.85 19.10
N LEU A 377 -21.87 -7.33 18.36
CA LEU A 377 -22.14 -8.75 18.07
C LEU A 377 -21.37 -9.35 16.88
N THR A 378 -20.46 -8.61 16.24
CA THR A 378 -19.65 -9.03 15.08
C THR A 378 -18.54 -10.06 15.38
N LYS A 379 -18.61 -10.76 16.52
CA LYS A 379 -17.59 -11.73 16.97
C LYS A 379 -17.79 -13.17 16.48
N HIS A 380 -18.71 -13.44 15.55
CA HIS A 380 -18.87 -14.80 15.03
C HIS A 380 -17.79 -15.17 14.00
N GLN A 381 -17.09 -16.24 14.37
CA GLN A 381 -15.84 -16.76 13.83
C GLN A 381 -16.02 -17.51 12.50
N THR A 382 -16.22 -16.81 11.39
CA THR A 382 -15.83 -17.38 10.10
C THR A 382 -14.46 -16.81 9.72
N SER A 383 -13.57 -17.69 9.27
CA SER A 383 -12.30 -17.27 8.66
C SER A 383 -12.62 -16.24 7.56
N PRO A 384 -12.04 -15.03 7.58
CA PRO A 384 -12.27 -14.02 6.54
C PRO A 384 -11.79 -14.50 5.15
N TYR A 385 -10.97 -15.55 5.12
CA TYR A 385 -10.39 -16.10 3.91
C TYR A 385 -11.31 -17.12 3.24
N LYS A 386 -11.59 -16.90 1.95
CA LYS A 386 -12.46 -17.75 1.11
C LYS A 386 -11.77 -19.00 0.56
N VAL A 387 -10.44 -19.07 0.66
CA VAL A 387 -9.58 -20.07 0.00
C VAL A 387 -8.69 -20.77 1.02
N SER A 388 -8.32 -22.03 0.77
CA SER A 388 -7.46 -22.83 1.65
C SER A 388 -6.06 -22.23 1.81
N TRP A 389 -5.37 -22.56 2.90
CA TRP A 389 -4.01 -22.10 3.18
C TRP A 389 -3.02 -22.48 2.06
N CYS A 390 -3.08 -23.72 1.55
CA CYS A 390 -2.16 -24.19 0.52
C CYS A 390 -2.36 -23.45 -0.82
N SER A 391 -3.61 -23.17 -1.18
CA SER A 391 -3.93 -22.40 -2.38
C SER A 391 -3.46 -20.94 -2.26
N GLN A 392 -3.65 -20.32 -1.08
CA GLN A 392 -3.09 -19.00 -0.79
C GLN A 392 -1.57 -19.01 -0.91
N PHE A 393 -0.89 -19.99 -0.29
CA PHE A 393 0.56 -20.13 -0.33
C PHE A 393 1.10 -20.29 -1.74
N ARG A 394 0.49 -21.15 -2.56
CA ARG A 394 0.88 -21.32 -3.96
C ARG A 394 0.76 -20.01 -4.74
N ALA A 395 -0.36 -19.30 -4.61
CA ALA A 395 -0.62 -18.05 -5.33
C ALA A 395 0.33 -16.91 -4.90
N VAL A 396 0.51 -16.73 -3.59
CA VAL A 396 1.37 -15.68 -3.03
C VAL A 396 2.85 -15.97 -3.29
N SER A 397 3.29 -17.21 -3.14
CA SER A 397 4.66 -17.63 -3.49
C SER A 397 4.95 -17.42 -4.98
N TRP A 398 4.02 -17.79 -5.87
CA TRP A 398 4.15 -17.53 -7.30
C TRP A 398 4.31 -16.02 -7.60
N ARG A 399 3.45 -15.19 -7.00
CA ARG A 399 3.52 -13.72 -7.15
C ARG A 399 4.84 -13.15 -6.65
N CYS A 400 5.28 -13.56 -5.45
CA CYS A 400 6.52 -13.09 -4.85
C CYS A 400 7.74 -13.48 -5.68
N TRP A 401 7.78 -14.73 -6.17
CA TRP A 401 8.82 -15.21 -7.06
C TRP A 401 8.90 -14.40 -8.36
N LEU A 402 7.74 -14.16 -8.99
CA LEU A 402 7.66 -13.42 -10.23
C LEU A 402 8.10 -11.96 -10.06
N SER A 403 7.71 -11.32 -8.95
CA SER A 403 8.12 -9.96 -8.59
C SER A 403 9.65 -9.83 -8.49
N ILE A 404 10.33 -10.81 -7.89
CA ILE A 404 11.79 -10.81 -7.74
C ILE A 404 12.49 -11.04 -9.08
N MET A 405 12.06 -12.06 -9.83
CA MET A 405 12.66 -12.41 -11.12
C MET A 405 12.51 -11.28 -12.15
N ARG A 406 11.39 -10.55 -12.11
CA ARG A 406 11.07 -9.46 -13.04
C ARG A 406 11.37 -8.06 -12.50
N ASN A 407 12.13 -7.93 -11.42
CA ASN A 407 12.67 -6.64 -10.98
C ASN A 407 14.12 -6.49 -11.48
N PRO A 408 14.35 -6.19 -12.78
CA PRO A 408 15.69 -6.17 -13.35
C PRO A 408 16.55 -5.05 -12.77
N ARG A 409 15.95 -3.93 -12.33
CA ARG A 409 16.74 -2.80 -11.83
C ARG A 409 17.42 -3.15 -10.51
N LEU A 410 16.67 -3.67 -9.55
CA LEU A 410 17.22 -4.01 -8.26
C LEU A 410 18.23 -5.15 -8.37
N THR A 411 17.91 -6.20 -9.14
CA THR A 411 18.80 -7.34 -9.34
C THR A 411 20.07 -6.96 -10.11
N LYS A 412 19.97 -6.13 -11.17
CA LYS A 412 21.15 -5.63 -11.91
C LYS A 412 22.05 -4.75 -11.05
N VAL A 413 21.48 -3.82 -10.29
CA VAL A 413 22.27 -2.94 -9.39
C VAL A 413 22.99 -3.78 -8.34
N ARG A 414 22.32 -4.75 -7.71
CA ARG A 414 22.96 -5.67 -6.75
C ARG A 414 24.08 -6.47 -7.40
N PHE A 415 23.84 -7.04 -8.58
CA PHE A 415 24.86 -7.81 -9.29
C PHE A 415 26.10 -6.96 -9.62
N LEU A 416 25.91 -5.75 -10.16
CA LEU A 416 27.01 -4.82 -10.46
C LEU A 416 27.76 -4.38 -9.20
N GLN A 417 27.04 -4.09 -8.12
CA GLN A 417 27.65 -3.74 -6.82
C GLN A 417 28.48 -4.90 -6.27
N VAL A 418 27.95 -6.13 -6.30
CA VAL A 418 28.68 -7.33 -5.85
C VAL A 418 29.93 -7.55 -6.70
N LEU A 419 29.81 -7.46 -8.03
CA LEU A 419 30.95 -7.59 -8.95
C LEU A 419 32.04 -6.56 -8.63
N PHE A 420 31.68 -5.29 -8.47
CA PHE A 420 32.62 -4.22 -8.15
C PHE A 420 33.33 -4.47 -6.81
N VAL A 421 32.58 -4.77 -5.75
CA VAL A 421 33.16 -4.99 -4.42
C VAL A 421 34.02 -6.26 -4.37
N THR A 422 33.57 -7.36 -4.99
CA THR A 422 34.35 -8.61 -5.10
C THR A 422 35.69 -8.34 -5.79
N THR A 423 35.66 -7.61 -6.91
CA THR A 423 36.87 -7.30 -7.69
C THR A 423 37.82 -6.40 -6.88
N LEU A 424 37.28 -5.39 -6.20
CA LEU A 424 38.07 -4.47 -5.37
C LEU A 424 38.77 -5.21 -4.23
N ILE A 425 38.04 -6.05 -3.48
CA ILE A 425 38.60 -6.81 -2.34
C ILE A 425 39.65 -7.82 -2.85
N SER A 426 39.36 -8.54 -3.92
CA SER A 426 40.29 -9.51 -4.51
C SER A 426 41.59 -8.87 -5.00
N LEU A 427 41.54 -7.68 -5.60
CA LEU A 427 42.72 -6.95 -6.05
C LEU A 427 43.54 -6.40 -4.87
N LEU A 428 42.87 -5.87 -3.85
CA LEU A 428 43.54 -5.25 -2.70
C LEU A 428 44.30 -6.29 -1.86
N PHE A 429 43.69 -7.45 -1.63
CA PHE A 429 44.23 -8.52 -0.80
C PHE A 429 44.81 -9.69 -1.60
N TRP A 430 45.26 -9.44 -2.84
CA TRP A 430 45.76 -10.49 -3.72
C TRP A 430 46.88 -11.32 -3.07
N GLN A 431 46.70 -12.64 -3.00
CA GLN A 431 47.67 -13.63 -2.52
C GLN A 431 48.46 -13.21 -1.26
N GLN A 432 47.78 -13.20 -0.11
CA GLN A 432 48.41 -12.89 1.17
C GLN A 432 49.41 -13.97 1.59
N ARG A 433 50.51 -13.53 2.21
CA ARG A 433 51.55 -14.40 2.77
C ARG A 433 51.27 -14.66 4.26
N TYR A 434 51.84 -15.72 4.81
CA TYR A 434 51.78 -16.02 6.25
C TYR A 434 52.95 -15.32 6.99
N ASP A 435 52.90 -14.00 7.04
CA ASP A 435 53.77 -13.13 7.83
C ASP A 435 52.93 -12.27 8.80
N GLN A 436 53.56 -11.55 9.73
CA GLN A 436 52.82 -10.74 10.72
C GLN A 436 51.90 -9.69 10.07
N PHE A 437 52.32 -9.09 8.94
CA PHE A 437 51.47 -8.19 8.15
C PHE A 437 50.31 -8.96 7.48
N GLY A 438 50.59 -10.15 6.94
CA GLY A 438 49.59 -11.04 6.39
C GLY A 438 48.54 -11.50 7.40
N VAL A 439 48.91 -11.77 8.66
CA VAL A 439 47.96 -12.08 9.74
C VAL A 439 46.96 -10.94 9.92
N GLN A 440 47.45 -9.70 10.02
CA GLN A 440 46.59 -8.52 10.14
C GLN A 440 45.70 -8.34 8.90
N ASN A 441 46.24 -8.53 7.70
CA ASN A 441 45.49 -8.43 6.44
C ASN A 441 44.42 -9.51 6.32
N ILE A 442 44.73 -10.76 6.67
CA ILE A 442 43.80 -11.90 6.64
C ILE A 442 42.66 -11.69 7.66
N ASN A 443 42.99 -11.28 8.88
CA ASN A 443 41.95 -10.97 9.88
C ASN A 443 41.08 -9.78 9.44
N GLY A 444 41.71 -8.76 8.85
CA GLY A 444 41.02 -7.60 8.30
C GLY A 444 40.06 -7.96 7.16
N VAL A 445 40.48 -8.79 6.20
CA VAL A 445 39.63 -9.16 5.06
C VAL A 445 38.48 -10.09 5.45
N LEU A 446 38.68 -11.00 6.42
CA LEU A 446 37.60 -11.83 6.97
C LEU A 446 36.54 -10.97 7.67
N PHE A 447 36.96 -9.96 8.45
CA PHE A 447 36.03 -9.02 9.06
C PHE A 447 35.35 -8.10 8.03
N LEU A 448 36.07 -7.72 6.97
CA LEU A 448 35.53 -6.97 5.84
C LEU A 448 34.44 -7.77 5.09
N PHE A 449 34.60 -9.09 4.93
CA PHE A 449 33.55 -9.95 4.36
C PHE A 449 32.26 -9.86 5.17
N LEU A 450 32.34 -9.99 6.50
CA LEU A 450 31.18 -9.88 7.38
C LEU A 450 30.51 -8.52 7.28
N THR A 451 31.31 -7.45 7.27
CA THR A 451 30.83 -6.07 7.20
C THR A 451 30.11 -5.81 5.87
N ASN A 452 30.75 -6.16 4.76
CA ASN A 452 30.17 -5.98 3.44
C ASN A 452 28.90 -6.83 3.24
N ALA A 453 28.95 -8.11 3.64
CA ALA A 453 27.77 -8.97 3.60
C ALA A 453 26.63 -8.40 4.45
N THR A 454 26.92 -7.84 5.63
CA THR A 454 25.89 -7.24 6.49
C THR A 454 25.19 -6.07 5.80
N PHE A 455 25.93 -5.05 5.36
CA PHE A 455 25.30 -3.85 4.78
C PHE A 455 24.59 -4.13 3.46
N GLN A 456 25.19 -4.93 2.56
CA GLN A 456 24.59 -5.23 1.25
C GLN A 456 23.26 -5.97 1.40
N ASN A 457 23.22 -7.03 2.23
CA ASN A 457 22.02 -7.85 2.39
C ASN A 457 20.93 -7.11 3.19
N LEU A 458 21.30 -6.35 4.23
CA LEU A 458 20.34 -5.64 5.07
C LEU A 458 19.60 -4.53 4.31
N ILE A 459 20.33 -3.67 3.59
CA ILE A 459 19.74 -2.61 2.74
C ILE A 459 18.88 -3.26 1.64
N GLY A 460 19.33 -4.40 1.09
CA GLY A 460 18.58 -5.15 0.12
C GLY A 460 17.21 -5.62 0.63
N VAL A 461 17.16 -6.24 1.82
CA VAL A 461 15.91 -6.69 2.43
C VAL A 461 14.98 -5.51 2.72
N ILE A 462 15.50 -4.44 3.33
CA ILE A 462 14.73 -3.24 3.66
C ILE A 462 14.07 -2.63 2.43
N ALA A 463 14.82 -2.47 1.33
CA ALA A 463 14.29 -1.87 0.10
C ALA A 463 13.13 -2.66 -0.51
N THR A 464 13.05 -3.97 -0.29
CA THR A 464 11.99 -4.82 -0.85
C THR A 464 10.85 -5.03 0.14
N PHE A 465 11.13 -5.53 1.34
CA PHE A 465 10.11 -5.90 2.32
C PHE A 465 9.40 -4.67 2.89
N CYS A 466 10.14 -3.62 3.27
CA CYS A 466 9.52 -2.40 3.82
C CYS A 466 8.66 -1.68 2.77
N GLY A 467 9.05 -1.75 1.49
CA GLY A 467 8.30 -1.15 0.38
C GLY A 467 7.01 -1.89 0.05
N GLU A 468 6.98 -3.21 0.20
CA GLU A 468 5.78 -4.04 -0.05
C GLU A 468 4.80 -4.07 1.14
N LEU A 469 5.26 -3.68 2.33
CA LEU A 469 4.48 -3.77 3.57
C LEU A 469 3.12 -3.04 3.52
N PRO A 470 2.99 -1.81 2.98
CA PRO A 470 1.69 -1.14 2.88
C PRO A 470 0.69 -1.89 1.99
N LEU A 471 1.16 -2.47 0.89
CA LEU A 471 0.34 -3.29 0.00
C LEU A 471 -0.12 -4.57 0.72
N PHE A 472 0.78 -5.25 1.43
CA PHE A 472 0.46 -6.41 2.23
C PHE A 472 -0.65 -6.10 3.26
N LEU A 473 -0.50 -5.02 4.03
CA LEU A 473 -1.47 -4.64 5.06
C LEU A 473 -2.86 -4.39 4.46
N ARG A 474 -2.94 -3.77 3.27
CA ARG A 474 -4.20 -3.60 2.55
C ARG A 474 -4.81 -4.93 2.10
N GLU A 475 -4.04 -5.79 1.45
CA GLU A 475 -4.52 -7.08 0.94
C GLU A 475 -4.99 -7.99 2.08
N HIS A 476 -4.27 -7.96 3.22
CA HIS A 476 -4.66 -8.68 4.43
C HIS A 476 -5.96 -8.15 5.04
N LYS A 477 -6.12 -6.82 5.16
CA LYS A 477 -7.36 -6.18 5.67
C LYS A 477 -8.57 -6.48 4.78
N ASN A 478 -8.36 -6.66 3.48
CA ASN A 478 -9.41 -7.10 2.54
C ASN A 478 -9.70 -8.62 2.60
N GLY A 479 -9.07 -9.37 3.51
CA GLY A 479 -9.32 -10.80 3.68
C GLY A 479 -8.80 -11.68 2.54
N MET A 480 -7.81 -11.21 1.77
CA MET A 480 -7.31 -11.98 0.62
C MET A 480 -6.46 -13.18 1.03
N TYR A 481 -5.50 -12.97 1.94
CA TYR A 481 -4.61 -14.03 2.42
C TYR A 481 -4.04 -13.72 3.82
N ARG A 482 -3.56 -14.77 4.48
CA ARG A 482 -3.06 -14.68 5.87
C ARG A 482 -1.65 -14.09 5.97
N THR A 483 -1.32 -13.55 7.14
CA THR A 483 0.00 -12.97 7.44
C THR A 483 1.14 -14.00 7.38
N ASP A 484 0.91 -15.22 7.88
CA ASP A 484 1.87 -16.33 7.84
C ASP A 484 2.19 -16.75 6.41
N VAL A 485 1.16 -16.82 5.55
CA VAL A 485 1.32 -17.14 4.14
C VAL A 485 2.24 -16.13 3.45
N TYR A 486 1.96 -14.83 3.60
CA TYR A 486 2.79 -13.79 3.00
C TYR A 486 4.23 -13.82 3.49
N PHE A 487 4.42 -13.90 4.81
CA PHE A 487 5.75 -13.88 5.41
C PHE A 487 6.60 -15.04 4.88
N ILE A 488 6.10 -16.28 4.95
CA ILE A 488 6.83 -17.47 4.50
C ILE A 488 7.07 -17.42 2.98
N SER A 489 6.06 -17.09 2.18
CA SER A 489 6.19 -16.96 0.72
C SER A 489 7.26 -15.93 0.34
N LYS A 490 7.29 -14.78 1.01
CA LYS A 490 8.29 -13.74 0.76
C LYS A 490 9.70 -14.17 1.17
N MET A 491 9.84 -14.80 2.35
CA MET A 491 11.13 -15.36 2.79
C MET A 491 11.69 -16.35 1.78
N LEU A 492 10.88 -17.30 1.32
CA LEU A 492 11.31 -18.32 0.36
C LEU A 492 11.68 -17.73 -1.00
N ALA A 493 10.93 -16.72 -1.45
CA ALA A 493 11.21 -16.06 -2.72
C ALA A 493 12.54 -15.27 -2.69
N ASP A 494 12.89 -14.67 -1.55
CA ASP A 494 14.13 -13.90 -1.40
C ASP A 494 15.38 -14.79 -1.37
N VAL A 495 15.31 -15.98 -0.77
CA VAL A 495 16.46 -16.89 -0.50
C VAL A 495 17.37 -17.09 -1.71
N PRO A 496 16.90 -17.46 -2.92
CA PRO A 496 17.81 -17.76 -4.03
C PRO A 496 18.65 -16.56 -4.47
N SER A 497 18.05 -15.37 -4.52
CA SER A 497 18.74 -14.15 -4.97
C SER A 497 19.88 -13.75 -4.03
N PHE A 498 19.67 -13.83 -2.72
CA PHE A 498 20.68 -13.51 -1.73
C PHE A 498 21.72 -14.63 -1.59
N THR A 499 21.32 -15.90 -1.69
CA THR A 499 22.23 -17.03 -1.54
C THR A 499 23.25 -17.10 -2.69
N ILE A 500 22.78 -17.01 -3.95
CA ILE A 500 23.64 -17.17 -5.13
C ILE A 500 24.73 -16.08 -5.20
N LEU A 501 24.35 -14.82 -4.96
CA LEU A 501 25.29 -13.69 -5.05
C LEU A 501 26.36 -13.75 -3.96
N ASN A 502 26.01 -14.14 -2.73
CA ASN A 502 26.99 -14.24 -1.65
C ASN A 502 27.93 -15.45 -1.83
N ILE A 503 27.43 -16.60 -2.31
CA ILE A 503 28.29 -17.75 -2.64
C ILE A 503 29.33 -17.35 -3.68
N LEU A 504 28.90 -16.65 -4.73
CA LEU A 504 29.80 -16.20 -5.81
C LEU A 504 30.86 -15.22 -5.28
N MET A 505 30.46 -14.21 -4.51
CA MET A 505 31.39 -13.26 -3.89
C MET A 505 32.41 -13.95 -2.99
N THR A 506 31.96 -14.76 -2.02
CA THR A 506 32.83 -15.41 -1.04
C THR A 506 33.79 -16.37 -1.73
N SER A 507 33.33 -17.16 -2.71
CA SER A 507 34.18 -18.14 -3.41
C SER A 507 35.27 -17.46 -4.23
N ILE A 508 34.94 -16.39 -4.97
CA ILE A 508 35.93 -15.66 -5.79
C ILE A 508 36.96 -14.99 -4.89
N CYS A 509 36.53 -14.24 -3.86
CA CYS A 509 37.47 -13.56 -2.98
C CYS A 509 38.35 -14.55 -2.21
N TYR A 510 37.80 -15.68 -1.72
CA TYR A 510 38.57 -16.69 -0.99
C TYR A 510 39.76 -17.20 -1.81
N LEU A 511 39.51 -17.53 -3.08
CA LEU A 511 40.55 -18.03 -4.00
C LEU A 511 41.57 -16.95 -4.38
N CYS A 512 41.13 -15.71 -4.65
CA CYS A 512 42.03 -14.61 -5.01
C CYS A 512 42.96 -14.18 -3.87
N ILE A 513 42.45 -14.20 -2.63
CA ILE A 513 43.22 -13.80 -1.44
C ILE A 513 44.28 -14.85 -1.09
N GLY A 514 44.08 -16.11 -1.49
CA GLY A 514 44.99 -17.20 -1.10
C GLY A 514 44.80 -17.63 0.36
N LEU A 515 43.56 -17.63 0.86
CA LEU A 515 43.21 -18.21 2.15
C LEU A 515 43.48 -19.73 2.16
N ASN A 516 43.31 -20.37 3.31
CA ASN A 516 43.73 -21.76 3.49
C ASN A 516 43.11 -22.69 2.41
N SER A 517 43.95 -23.38 1.64
CA SER A 517 43.53 -24.13 0.45
C SER A 517 42.84 -25.47 0.74
N GLU A 518 42.73 -25.87 2.00
CA GLU A 518 42.03 -27.10 2.38
C GLU A 518 40.54 -27.04 2.00
N TRP A 519 40.05 -28.08 1.29
CA TRP A 519 38.66 -28.18 0.87
C TRP A 519 37.63 -28.03 2.01
N PRO A 520 37.81 -28.66 3.20
CA PRO A 520 36.89 -28.45 4.31
C PRO A 520 36.82 -26.99 4.78
N LYS A 521 37.94 -26.26 4.77
CA LYS A 521 38.01 -24.87 5.22
C LYS A 521 37.31 -23.93 4.24
N ILE A 522 37.38 -24.20 2.93
CA ILE A 522 36.62 -23.47 1.91
C ILE A 522 35.11 -23.64 2.14
N LEU A 523 34.65 -24.89 2.26
CA LEU A 523 33.22 -25.20 2.45
C LEU A 523 32.68 -24.62 3.76
N ASN A 524 33.44 -24.73 4.85
CA ASN A 524 33.08 -24.13 6.14
C ASN A 524 32.98 -22.61 6.03
N THR A 525 33.90 -21.95 5.34
CA THR A 525 33.86 -20.49 5.16
C THR A 525 32.60 -20.06 4.40
N VAL A 526 32.26 -20.74 3.30
CA VAL A 526 31.01 -20.48 2.56
C VAL A 526 29.79 -20.74 3.45
N GLY A 527 29.78 -21.83 4.22
CA GLY A 527 28.69 -22.16 5.14
C GLY A 527 28.49 -21.12 6.25
N ILE A 528 29.58 -20.66 6.88
CA ILE A 528 29.56 -19.61 7.91
C ILE A 528 29.04 -18.30 7.31
N MET A 529 29.54 -17.90 6.14
CA MET A 529 29.09 -16.69 5.46
C MET A 529 27.60 -16.75 5.10
N LEU A 530 27.10 -17.89 4.63
CA LEU A 530 25.67 -18.09 4.37
C LEU A 530 24.83 -17.96 5.64
N LEU A 531 25.29 -18.54 6.75
CA LEU A 531 24.60 -18.45 8.03
C LEU A 531 24.55 -17.01 8.55
N VAL A 532 25.64 -16.26 8.41
CA VAL A 532 25.66 -14.82 8.71
C VAL A 532 24.68 -14.06 7.82
N VAL A 533 24.67 -14.32 6.51
CA VAL A 533 23.73 -13.70 5.56
C VAL A 533 22.27 -13.96 5.97
N TYR A 534 21.92 -15.19 6.36
CA TYR A 534 20.56 -15.47 6.83
C TYR A 534 20.21 -14.82 8.16
N THR A 535 21.19 -14.64 9.06
CA THR A 535 21.02 -13.88 10.29
C THR A 535 20.74 -12.39 9.97
N VAL A 536 21.54 -11.81 9.07
CA VAL A 536 21.39 -10.43 8.59
C VAL A 536 20.05 -10.21 7.89
N MET A 537 19.62 -11.16 7.04
CA MET A 537 18.29 -11.09 6.42
C MET A 537 17.19 -11.06 7.48
N SER A 538 17.32 -11.87 8.52
CA SER A 538 16.36 -11.93 9.64
C SER A 538 16.32 -10.62 10.43
N ALA A 539 17.48 -9.99 10.67
CA ALA A 539 17.55 -8.65 11.23
C ALA A 539 16.91 -7.59 10.31
N GLY A 540 17.08 -7.73 8.99
CA GLY A 540 16.46 -6.86 7.99
C GLY A 540 14.95 -6.93 8.00
N TYR A 541 14.36 -8.13 8.10
CA TYR A 541 12.92 -8.30 8.25
C TYR A 541 12.41 -7.69 9.56
N PHE A 542 13.12 -7.89 10.67
CA PHE A 542 12.78 -7.27 11.95
C PHE A 542 12.73 -5.74 11.86
N ILE A 543 13.80 -5.10 11.36
CA ILE A 543 13.85 -3.64 11.16
C ILE A 543 12.71 -3.17 10.24
N SER A 544 12.46 -3.89 9.15
CA SER A 544 11.42 -3.53 8.18
C SER A 544 10.00 -3.62 8.75
N THR A 545 9.74 -4.54 9.70
CA THR A 545 8.42 -4.64 10.34
C THR A 545 8.14 -3.49 11.31
N ILE A 546 9.19 -3.01 12.00
CA ILE A 546 9.08 -1.89 12.95
C ILE A 546 9.01 -0.56 12.22
N ALA A 547 9.80 -0.37 11.17
CA ALA A 547 9.88 0.89 10.47
C ALA A 547 8.56 1.27 9.77
N PRO A 548 8.19 2.55 9.75
CA PRO A 548 7.02 3.04 9.01
C PRO A 548 7.32 3.22 7.51
N ASN A 549 8.58 3.52 7.16
CA ASN A 549 9.01 3.77 5.79
C ASN A 549 10.49 3.38 5.61
N ILE A 550 10.93 3.32 4.34
CA ILE A 550 12.30 2.90 3.97
C ILE A 550 13.37 3.85 4.56
N ALA A 551 13.10 5.16 4.58
CA ALA A 551 14.04 6.15 5.10
C ALA A 551 14.32 5.93 6.60
N SER A 552 13.27 5.75 7.40
CA SER A 552 13.36 5.45 8.83
C SER A 552 14.05 4.10 9.07
N ALA A 553 13.76 3.09 8.26
CA ALA A 553 14.44 1.79 8.34
C ALA A 553 15.96 1.92 8.12
N ASN A 554 16.39 2.69 7.11
CA ASN A 554 17.80 2.93 6.84
C ASN A 554 18.50 3.69 7.96
N SER A 555 17.83 4.63 8.64
CA SER A 555 18.40 5.28 9.83
C SER A 555 18.57 4.31 11.00
N MET A 556 17.64 3.37 11.17
CA MET A 556 17.72 2.32 12.20
C MET A 556 18.90 1.37 11.96
N VAL A 557 19.24 1.07 10.69
CA VAL A 557 20.39 0.23 10.35
C VAL A 557 21.66 0.73 11.05
N THR A 558 21.99 2.01 10.93
CA THR A 558 23.21 2.56 11.52
C THR A 558 23.20 2.44 13.05
N VAL A 559 22.05 2.67 13.68
CA VAL A 559 21.90 2.61 15.15
C VAL A 559 22.08 1.18 15.67
N PHE A 560 21.55 0.17 14.98
CA PHE A 560 21.66 -1.23 15.42
C PHE A 560 22.98 -1.88 15.00
N VAL A 561 23.46 -1.64 13.78
CA VAL A 561 24.64 -2.33 13.23
C VAL A 561 25.93 -1.81 13.84
N THR A 562 26.05 -0.50 14.13
CA THR A 562 27.31 0.09 14.62
C THR A 562 27.77 -0.52 15.96
N PRO A 563 26.91 -0.65 16.99
CA PRO A 563 27.30 -1.33 18.23
C PRO A 563 27.71 -2.79 17.99
N PHE A 564 26.96 -3.51 17.17
CA PHE A 564 27.28 -4.92 16.86
C PHE A 564 28.61 -5.08 16.13
N LEU A 565 28.95 -4.15 15.24
CA LEU A 565 30.24 -4.09 14.55
C LEU A 565 31.39 -3.90 15.54
N ILE A 566 31.25 -2.99 16.51
CA ILE A 566 32.28 -2.71 17.53
C ILE A 566 32.54 -3.94 18.39
N PHE A 567 31.49 -4.65 18.81
CA PHE A 567 31.62 -5.90 19.59
C PHE A 567 32.00 -7.13 18.75
N GLY A 568 32.34 -6.96 17.48
CA GLY A 568 32.64 -8.06 16.55
C GLY A 568 33.96 -8.81 16.77
N GLY A 569 34.74 -8.46 17.80
CA GLY A 569 36.01 -9.12 18.11
C GLY A 569 37.22 -8.67 17.28
N PHE A 570 37.03 -7.74 16.33
CA PHE A 570 38.11 -7.17 15.51
C PHE A 570 38.68 -5.87 16.09
N PHE A 571 37.81 -4.91 16.45
CA PHE A 571 38.24 -3.62 17.03
C PHE A 571 38.53 -3.70 18.53
N LEU A 572 37.81 -4.58 19.22
CA LEU A 572 37.91 -4.80 20.66
C LEU A 572 37.99 -6.30 20.89
N SER A 573 39.00 -6.76 21.63
CA SER A 573 39.13 -8.16 22.03
C SER A 573 37.93 -8.58 22.89
N ILE A 574 37.43 -9.80 22.69
CA ILE A 574 36.20 -10.28 23.33
C ILE A 574 36.35 -10.29 24.86
N ARG A 575 37.56 -10.56 25.38
CA ARG A 575 37.88 -10.56 26.83
C ARG A 575 37.84 -9.17 27.46
N SER A 576 38.00 -8.11 26.66
CA SER A 576 38.03 -6.73 27.14
C SER A 576 36.66 -6.05 27.19
N ILE A 577 35.59 -6.77 26.84
CA ILE A 577 34.21 -6.25 26.87
C ILE A 577 33.79 -6.06 28.34
N PRO A 578 33.37 -4.85 28.75
CA PRO A 578 32.88 -4.62 30.11
C PRO A 578 31.66 -5.47 30.45
N PHE A 579 31.58 -5.99 31.68
CA PHE A 579 30.52 -6.94 32.08
C PHE A 579 29.09 -6.40 31.83
N TYR A 580 28.87 -5.09 31.93
CA TYR A 580 27.56 -4.45 31.74
C TYR A 580 27.12 -4.33 30.26
N LEU A 581 28.01 -4.58 29.29
CA LEU A 581 27.71 -4.60 27.84
C LEU A 581 27.78 -6.00 27.22
N THR A 582 28.08 -7.03 28.01
CA THR A 582 28.16 -8.42 27.55
C THR A 582 26.88 -8.90 26.89
N TRP A 583 25.72 -8.60 27.48
CA TRP A 583 24.41 -8.94 26.91
C TRP A 583 24.22 -8.37 25.49
N LEU A 584 24.71 -7.16 25.21
CA LEU A 584 24.59 -6.52 23.90
C LEU A 584 25.55 -7.14 22.89
N ALA A 585 26.77 -7.48 23.34
CA ALA A 585 27.74 -8.22 22.54
C ALA A 585 27.24 -9.63 22.18
N ASP A 586 26.47 -10.27 23.06
CA ASP A 586 25.90 -11.60 22.82
C ASP A 586 24.79 -11.61 21.76
N PHE A 587 24.23 -10.44 21.39
CA PHE A 587 23.33 -10.30 20.24
C PHE A 587 24.07 -9.96 18.93
N SER A 588 25.39 -9.77 18.97
CA SER A 588 26.16 -9.43 17.78
C SER A 588 26.48 -10.66 16.93
N TRP A 589 25.89 -10.76 15.74
CA TRP A 589 26.29 -11.76 14.75
C TRP A 589 27.72 -11.53 14.22
N PHE A 590 28.28 -10.32 14.37
CA PHE A 590 29.69 -10.08 14.04
C PHE A 590 30.62 -10.84 14.99
N LYS A 591 30.31 -10.90 16.30
CA LYS A 591 31.11 -11.62 17.30
C LYS A 591 31.26 -13.09 16.90
N TYR A 592 30.14 -13.77 16.70
CA TYR A 592 30.13 -15.21 16.37
C TYR A 592 30.59 -15.50 14.94
N GLY A 593 30.22 -14.65 13.97
CA GLY A 593 30.68 -14.81 12.58
C GLY A 593 32.19 -14.66 12.46
N ASN A 594 32.78 -13.65 13.12
CA ASN A 594 34.22 -13.42 13.09
C ASN A 594 34.98 -14.53 13.82
N ALA A 595 34.52 -14.93 15.01
CA ALA A 595 35.12 -16.04 15.75
C ALA A 595 35.14 -17.34 14.93
N ALA A 596 34.02 -17.71 14.29
CA ALA A 596 33.93 -18.90 13.46
C ALA A 596 34.85 -18.85 12.22
N LEU A 597 34.92 -17.69 11.53
CA LEU A 597 35.82 -17.51 10.38
C LEU A 597 37.30 -17.61 10.78
N LEU A 598 37.68 -16.95 11.88
CA LEU A 598 39.05 -16.94 12.38
C LEU A 598 39.49 -18.33 12.84
N MET A 599 38.65 -19.06 13.57
CA MET A 599 38.93 -20.45 13.93
C MET A 599 39.14 -21.30 12.69
N ASN A 600 38.23 -21.22 11.72
CA ASN A 600 38.34 -22.02 10.50
C ASN A 600 39.61 -21.71 9.68
N GLN A 601 40.07 -20.45 9.69
CA GLN A 601 41.29 -20.03 8.98
C GLN A 601 42.57 -20.44 9.71
N TRP A 602 42.64 -20.26 11.03
CA TRP A 602 43.89 -20.38 11.81
C TRP A 602 44.08 -21.73 12.50
N THR A 603 43.04 -22.56 12.62
CA THR A 603 43.18 -23.91 13.20
C THR A 603 44.11 -24.75 12.33
N ASN A 604 45.07 -25.43 12.97
CA ASN A 604 46.13 -26.24 12.34
C ASN A 604 47.12 -25.45 11.46
N VAL A 605 47.32 -24.15 11.71
CA VAL A 605 48.36 -23.34 11.07
C VAL A 605 49.52 -23.12 12.03
N SER A 606 50.67 -23.77 11.75
CA SER A 606 51.82 -23.84 12.68
C SER A 606 53.09 -23.12 12.20
N ASN A 607 53.07 -22.47 11.03
CA ASN A 607 54.28 -21.85 10.47
C ASN A 607 53.97 -20.44 9.95
N ILE A 608 54.07 -19.46 10.85
CA ILE A 608 53.93 -18.03 10.54
C ILE A 608 55.31 -17.39 10.65
N THR A 609 55.72 -16.68 9.60
CA THR A 609 57.06 -16.08 9.57
C THR A 609 57.14 -14.91 10.56
N CYS A 610 58.12 -14.98 11.45
CA CYS A 610 58.44 -13.92 12.41
C CYS A 610 59.87 -13.42 12.21
N ASN A 611 60.04 -12.09 12.23
CA ASN A 611 61.36 -11.50 12.37
C ASN A 611 61.80 -11.64 13.83
N SER A 612 62.96 -12.25 14.06
CA SER A 612 63.52 -12.63 15.36
C SER A 612 63.78 -11.49 16.36
N ASN A 613 63.47 -10.24 16.00
CA ASN A 613 63.75 -9.04 16.81
C ASN A 613 62.49 -8.39 17.43
N SER A 614 61.29 -8.95 17.25
CA SER A 614 60.05 -8.41 17.85
C SER A 614 59.57 -9.27 19.03
N PRO A 615 59.41 -8.73 20.25
CA PRO A 615 58.95 -9.47 21.43
C PRO A 615 57.45 -9.87 21.37
N THR A 616 56.72 -9.45 20.34
CA THR A 616 55.29 -9.74 20.11
C THR A 616 55.10 -10.55 18.83
N CYS A 617 55.87 -11.62 18.65
CA CYS A 617 55.72 -12.53 17.50
C CYS A 617 54.59 -13.54 17.76
N LEU A 618 53.64 -13.63 16.84
CA LEU A 618 52.60 -14.65 16.82
C LEU A 618 53.04 -15.76 15.86
N ASP A 619 53.64 -16.83 16.39
CA ASP A 619 54.25 -17.91 15.60
C ASP A 619 53.25 -18.99 15.14
N ASN A 620 52.14 -19.13 15.88
CA ASN A 620 51.12 -20.15 15.67
C ASN A 620 49.71 -19.55 15.60
N GLY A 621 48.83 -20.21 14.84
CA GLY A 621 47.41 -19.84 14.73
C GLY A 621 46.65 -19.86 16.06
N GLU A 622 47.04 -20.74 16.99
CA GLU A 622 46.41 -20.82 18.32
C GLU A 622 46.70 -19.58 19.17
N ILE A 623 47.92 -19.05 19.10
CA ILE A 623 48.31 -17.82 19.82
C ILE A 623 47.56 -16.61 19.24
N ILE A 624 47.31 -16.59 17.93
CA ILE A 624 46.46 -15.56 17.29
C ILE A 624 45.05 -15.61 17.88
N LEU A 625 44.44 -16.80 17.96
CA LEU A 625 43.08 -16.96 18.50
C LEU A 625 43.02 -16.56 19.98
N GLU A 626 44.01 -16.95 20.78
CA GLU A 626 44.08 -16.60 22.19
C GLU A 626 44.24 -15.08 22.41
N SER A 627 45.03 -14.41 21.57
CA SER A 627 45.20 -12.95 21.62
C SER A 627 43.89 -12.18 21.38
N LEU A 628 43.00 -12.75 20.57
CA LEU A 628 41.66 -12.21 20.29
C LEU A 628 40.61 -12.64 21.33
N GLY A 629 40.99 -13.51 22.26
CA GLY A 629 40.11 -14.05 23.29
C GLY A 629 39.13 -15.10 22.77
N ILE A 630 39.54 -15.88 21.76
CA ILE A 630 38.74 -16.90 21.09
C ILE A 630 39.26 -18.29 21.48
N GLU A 631 38.42 -19.16 22.04
CA GLU A 631 38.82 -20.51 22.46
C GLU A 631 38.42 -21.58 21.42
N GLN A 632 39.14 -22.70 21.36
CA GLN A 632 38.91 -23.76 20.35
C GLN A 632 37.53 -24.44 20.46
N GLY A 633 36.90 -24.42 21.64
CA GLY A 633 35.55 -24.95 21.87
C GLY A 633 34.41 -24.05 21.33
N ASP A 634 34.70 -22.81 20.97
CA ASP A 634 33.69 -21.81 20.64
C ASP A 634 33.15 -21.94 19.19
N PHE A 635 33.70 -22.83 18.36
CA PHE A 635 33.27 -22.99 16.97
C PHE A 635 31.80 -23.42 16.87
N LEU A 636 31.45 -24.53 17.52
CA LEU A 636 30.07 -25.03 17.54
C LEU A 636 29.13 -24.05 18.23
N HIS A 637 29.59 -23.42 19.31
CA HIS A 637 28.83 -22.39 20.01
C HIS A 637 28.48 -21.21 19.09
N SER A 638 29.43 -20.75 18.28
CA SER A 638 29.23 -19.67 17.31
C SER A 638 28.21 -20.03 16.24
N ILE A 639 28.27 -21.26 15.70
CA ILE A 639 27.28 -21.74 14.72
C ILE A 639 25.88 -21.82 15.35
N LEU A 640 25.76 -22.43 16.53
CA LEU A 640 24.47 -22.54 17.23
C LEU A 640 23.89 -21.18 17.60
N ALA A 641 24.73 -20.23 18.03
CA ALA A 641 24.32 -18.86 18.33
C ALA A 641 23.75 -18.17 17.09
N LEU A 642 24.41 -18.27 15.93
CA LEU A 642 23.93 -17.68 14.67
C LEU A 642 22.61 -18.32 14.19
N ILE A 643 22.47 -19.65 14.30
CA ILE A 643 21.21 -20.35 13.99
C ILE A 643 20.09 -19.87 14.93
N SER A 644 20.36 -19.81 16.23
CA SER A 644 19.41 -19.35 17.25
C SER A 644 18.96 -17.91 16.97
N MET A 645 19.88 -17.00 16.68
CA MET A 645 19.57 -15.61 16.30
C MET A 645 18.72 -15.53 15.04
N THR A 646 19.05 -16.32 14.01
CA THR A 646 18.28 -16.38 12.77
C THR A 646 16.82 -16.75 13.05
N VAL A 647 16.59 -17.79 13.85
CA VAL A 647 15.24 -18.25 14.19
C VAL A 647 14.52 -17.23 15.07
N LEU A 648 15.17 -16.73 16.12
CA LEU A 648 14.60 -15.78 17.07
C LEU A 648 14.17 -14.47 16.39
N LEU A 649 15.04 -13.87 15.56
CA LEU A 649 14.73 -12.64 14.83
C LEU A 649 13.57 -12.84 13.84
N ARG A 650 13.46 -14.00 13.20
CA ARG A 650 12.33 -14.32 12.31
C ARG A 650 11.02 -14.45 13.08
N ILE A 651 11.03 -15.13 14.22
CA ILE A 651 9.84 -15.27 15.07
C ILE A 651 9.39 -13.89 15.57
N ILE A 652 10.32 -13.06 16.07
CA ILE A 652 10.00 -11.71 16.52
C ILE A 652 9.46 -10.87 15.37
N SER A 653 10.10 -10.90 14.19
CA SER A 653 9.63 -10.19 13.00
C SER A 653 8.21 -10.62 12.61
N PHE A 654 7.92 -11.92 12.64
CA PHE A 654 6.57 -12.43 12.38
C PHE A 654 5.55 -11.95 13.42
N ILE A 655 5.88 -11.98 14.71
CA ILE A 655 4.98 -11.50 15.78
C ILE A 655 4.70 -10.00 15.64
N VAL A 656 5.72 -9.19 15.33
CA VAL A 656 5.55 -7.75 15.10
C VAL A 656 4.70 -7.50 13.85
N LEU A 657 4.93 -8.25 12.77
CA LEU A 657 4.09 -8.17 11.57
C LEU A 657 2.64 -8.55 11.85
N LEU A 658 2.42 -9.62 12.63
CA LEU A 658 1.10 -10.07 13.05
C LEU A 658 0.40 -9.00 13.88
N TYR A 659 1.10 -8.41 14.86
CA TYR A 659 0.58 -7.30 15.64
C TYR A 659 0.19 -6.12 14.75
N LYS A 660 1.06 -5.75 13.80
CA LYS A 660 0.81 -4.64 12.86
C LYS A 660 -0.38 -4.92 11.94
N ALA A 661 -0.55 -6.16 11.50
CA ALA A 661 -1.65 -6.57 10.63
C ALA A 661 -3.03 -6.50 11.32
N TYR A 662 -3.11 -6.85 12.61
CA TYR A 662 -4.37 -6.88 13.37
C TYR A 662 -4.71 -5.58 14.10
N TYR A 663 -3.70 -4.87 14.63
CA TYR A 663 -3.90 -3.73 15.54
C TYR A 663 -3.57 -2.37 14.93
N PHE A 664 -2.75 -2.30 13.87
CA PHE A 664 -2.38 -1.02 13.27
C PHE A 664 -3.38 -0.65 12.16
N GLU A 665 -4.35 0.21 12.51
CA GLU A 665 -5.20 0.95 11.57
C GLU A 665 -4.62 2.32 11.24
#